data_AF-A0A7W0L658-F1
#
_entry.id   AF-A0A7W0L658-F1
#
_cell.length_a   1.000
_cell.length_b   1.000
_cell.length_c   1.000
_cell.angle_alpha   90.00
_cell.angle_beta   90.00
_cell.angle_gamma   90.00
#
_symmetry.space_group_name_H-M   'P 1'
#
loop_
_entity.id
_entity.type
_entity.pdbx_description
1 polymer ?
#
loop_
_entity_poly.entity_id
_entity_poly.type
_entity_poly.pdbx_seq_one_letter_code
_entity_poly.pdbx_strand_id
1 'polypeptide(L)'
;MQLSRSSSARAARPVRAAWSVRRLGIAAPPRRLLVLPLLLGVVVSGQVVVASSAAAADDVGIETRTVPADGDEDIDLDTSLYVPAASRDTSAPAVILGHGFGGSKDSVETEAQALAEAGYVVLTYSARGHGASGGLIGLNDPEFEIADLSGMIDLLADRDEVATDSDGDPMVGVTGASYGGALSLLGAAYDDRIDAIVPQITWNSLTRSLFPDQVGAPEAGAFAGAPAPGEDGVFKKLWAGLFFSTASGLDGGPGSSGSGSSGGDGPSPETLGVTDLTCGRFRAEVCTAYQEAAVTGRLTPEMAEILDRVSPAGVLDRIDAPTMLVQGLSDTLFPLSEADANARGIAENGTPVKMVWYRGGHDGGRNSDDVLRLRELTIAWFDHYLKGTGPDPGTTFEFPEPNALAAGLTASGGAGGADERTSTLPAYPGLASADGPTPEATVGDMPLSGPPAQFAVNPAGGLPAAISTIPGLSAGLSSLGGALGAGAFLDIPGQSAFFRTSPRESSIDIVGAVQSQVLVASPTGSAVLFAKLYDTTESGSPTLLGGVAPLRLSGLATDPRQAEPIDITLPALVHRLEVGHSLMLVLSTTDQGYSSPIEPVAYGIGLPSGAVLSVPTVSGTVAASGQPAWLLFAGIVAGLGLVLVGIVFWWGRRNRARASTIDPEIADVPLVVRGVSKTYPDGLKAVQDLSFQVRHGQVVGLLGPNGAGKTTALRMAMGLI
;
A
#
# COMPACT_ATOMS: atom_id res chain seq x y z
N MET A 1 -1.86 -43.51 -47.79
CA MET A 1 -0.61 -44.00 -48.42
C MET A 1 0.49 -43.00 -48.06
N GLN A 2 1.67 -43.46 -47.62
CA GLN A 2 2.97 -42.79 -47.39
C GLN A 2 3.03 -41.23 -47.35
N LEU A 3 3.39 -40.61 -46.21
CA LEU A 3 4.76 -40.18 -45.79
C LEU A 3 5.38 -39.07 -46.69
N SER A 4 5.79 -37.87 -46.25
CA SER A 4 6.48 -37.34 -45.03
C SER A 4 8.00 -37.09 -45.24
N ARG A 5 8.55 -36.08 -44.51
CA ARG A 5 9.95 -35.51 -44.52
C ARG A 5 10.22 -34.44 -45.61
N SER A 6 10.78 -33.24 -45.36
CA SER A 6 11.96 -32.74 -44.59
C SER A 6 13.30 -32.83 -45.37
N SER A 7 14.30 -31.94 -45.29
CA SER A 7 14.48 -30.63 -44.61
C SER A 7 15.75 -29.88 -45.13
N SER A 8 15.93 -28.62 -44.70
CA SER A 8 17.22 -27.98 -44.30
C SER A 8 18.49 -28.03 -45.19
N ALA A 9 19.01 -26.86 -45.58
CA ALA A 9 20.43 -26.58 -45.89
C ALA A 9 20.68 -25.05 -46.01
N ARG A 10 21.90 -24.48 -45.88
CA ARG A 10 23.05 -24.65 -44.95
C ARG A 10 24.00 -23.45 -45.20
N ALA A 11 24.89 -23.11 -44.27
CA ALA A 11 25.88 -22.02 -44.43
C ALA A 11 27.32 -22.53 -44.60
N ALA A 12 28.16 -21.87 -45.42
CA ALA A 12 29.64 -21.91 -45.33
C ALA A 12 30.41 -20.84 -46.15
N ARG A 13 31.47 -20.34 -45.51
CA ARG A 13 32.71 -19.61 -45.93
C ARG A 13 33.46 -20.19 -47.15
N PRO A 14 34.50 -19.55 -47.79
CA PRO A 14 35.68 -18.81 -47.25
C PRO A 14 35.93 -17.40 -47.91
N VAL A 15 37.10 -16.70 -48.04
CA VAL A 15 38.56 -16.98 -48.04
C VAL A 15 39.46 -15.77 -47.61
N ARG A 16 40.34 -15.98 -46.60
CA ARG A 16 41.74 -15.46 -46.31
C ARG A 16 42.18 -13.97 -46.51
N ALA A 17 43.35 -13.64 -45.93
CA ALA A 17 43.96 -12.30 -45.84
C ALA A 17 45.52 -12.30 -45.84
N ALA A 18 46.14 -11.11 -46.01
CA ALA A 18 47.55 -10.73 -45.74
C ALA A 18 47.56 -9.21 -45.39
N TRP A 19 48.17 -8.64 -44.33
CA TRP A 19 49.57 -8.65 -43.85
C TRP A 19 50.56 -7.93 -44.82
N SER A 20 51.41 -6.95 -44.45
CA SER A 20 51.73 -6.38 -43.11
C SER A 20 52.42 -4.98 -43.10
N VAL A 21 52.14 -4.19 -42.05
CA VAL A 21 53.00 -3.33 -41.17
C VAL A 21 54.28 -2.60 -41.70
N ARG A 22 54.35 -1.26 -41.55
CA ARG A 22 55.35 -0.52 -40.70
C ARG A 22 55.03 0.98 -40.47
N ARG A 23 55.79 1.65 -39.57
CA ARG A 23 55.51 2.97 -38.94
C ARG A 23 56.65 4.00 -39.13
N LEU A 24 56.34 5.30 -38.93
CA LEU A 24 57.14 6.46 -38.41
C LEU A 24 56.85 7.74 -39.24
N GLY A 25 56.65 8.96 -38.71
CA GLY A 25 56.40 9.43 -37.32
C GLY A 25 56.77 10.92 -37.11
N ILE A 26 56.07 11.64 -36.20
CA ILE A 26 56.45 12.98 -35.60
C ILE A 26 56.29 14.19 -36.59
N ALA A 27 55.84 15.42 -36.26
CA ALA A 27 55.39 16.11 -35.02
C ALA A 27 54.13 17.00 -35.25
N ALA A 28 53.68 17.71 -34.21
CA ALA A 28 52.56 18.68 -34.15
C ALA A 28 52.99 19.92 -33.29
N PRO A 29 52.16 20.88 -32.84
CA PRO A 29 50.70 21.12 -32.99
C PRO A 29 50.47 22.35 -33.92
N PRO A 30 49.74 23.47 -33.65
CA PRO A 30 49.11 24.01 -32.42
C PRO A 30 47.61 23.62 -32.27
N ARG A 31 46.77 24.44 -31.61
CA ARG A 31 45.33 24.22 -31.38
C ARG A 31 44.51 25.52 -31.53
N ARG A 32 43.26 25.42 -31.99
CA ARG A 32 42.11 26.20 -31.49
C ARG A 32 40.87 25.29 -31.42
N LEU A 33 40.07 25.43 -30.37
CA LEU A 33 38.96 24.53 -30.06
C LEU A 33 37.66 25.01 -30.71
N LEU A 34 36.85 24.05 -31.18
CA LEU A 34 35.40 24.17 -31.15
C LEU A 34 34.92 23.76 -29.75
N VAL A 35 34.15 24.62 -29.08
CA VAL A 35 33.51 24.31 -27.80
C VAL A 35 32.01 24.49 -27.98
N LEU A 36 31.28 23.37 -27.89
CA LEU A 36 29.82 23.37 -27.77
C LEU A 36 29.47 23.52 -26.27
N PRO A 37 28.64 24.49 -25.85
CA PRO A 37 28.20 24.59 -24.47
C PRO A 37 27.04 23.63 -24.20
N LEU A 38 27.35 22.38 -23.83
CA LEU A 38 26.36 21.43 -23.33
C LEU A 38 26.26 21.62 -21.81
N LEU A 39 25.28 22.41 -21.38
CA LEU A 39 25.04 22.72 -19.96
C LEU A 39 24.33 21.57 -19.24
N LEU A 40 25.10 20.56 -18.83
CA LEU A 40 24.63 19.56 -17.87
C LEU A 40 24.73 20.15 -16.45
N GLY A 41 23.59 20.64 -15.94
CA GLY A 41 23.51 21.27 -14.62
C GLY A 41 23.53 20.26 -13.47
N VAL A 42 24.70 19.67 -13.19
CA VAL A 42 24.89 18.85 -11.97
C VAL A 42 24.88 19.78 -10.75
N VAL A 43 23.73 19.89 -10.09
CA VAL A 43 23.63 20.51 -8.77
C VAL A 43 24.21 19.53 -7.76
N VAL A 44 25.47 19.76 -7.38
CA VAL A 44 26.04 19.12 -6.18
C VAL A 44 25.42 19.80 -4.97
N SER A 45 24.28 19.27 -4.51
CA SER A 45 23.79 19.53 -3.16
C SER A 45 24.84 19.03 -2.18
N GLY A 46 25.32 19.93 -1.32
CA GLY A 46 26.33 19.61 -0.31
C GLY A 46 25.75 18.79 0.82
N GLN A 47 25.47 17.50 0.55
CA GLN A 47 25.24 16.53 1.61
C GLN A 47 26.49 16.47 2.47
N VAL A 48 26.41 17.02 3.69
CA VAL A 48 27.35 16.67 4.74
C VAL A 48 26.97 15.26 5.17
N VAL A 49 27.51 14.29 4.43
CA VAL A 49 27.53 12.90 4.86
C VAL A 49 28.37 12.86 6.13
N VAL A 50 27.69 12.92 7.28
CA VAL A 50 28.22 12.33 8.50
C VAL A 50 28.47 10.88 8.13
N ALA A 51 29.74 10.50 8.02
CA ALA A 51 30.13 9.15 7.72
C ALA A 51 29.89 8.28 8.96
N SER A 52 28.61 7.95 9.21
CA SER A 52 28.27 6.66 9.78
C SER A 52 29.09 5.63 9.01
N SER A 53 29.94 4.89 9.71
CA SER A 53 30.74 3.85 9.09
C SER A 53 29.78 2.84 8.49
N ALA A 54 29.69 2.80 7.16
CA ALA A 54 29.12 1.64 6.49
C ALA A 54 29.92 0.43 6.96
N ALA A 55 29.26 -0.45 7.70
CA ALA A 55 29.76 -1.80 7.88
C ALA A 55 29.97 -2.42 6.50
N ALA A 56 30.82 -3.44 6.41
CA ALA A 56 30.74 -4.31 5.25
C ALA A 56 29.33 -4.93 5.23
N ALA A 57 28.82 -5.26 4.05
CA ALA A 57 27.78 -6.26 3.98
C ALA A 57 28.44 -7.58 4.40
N ASP A 58 28.20 -7.99 5.65
CA ASP A 58 28.76 -9.21 6.22
C ASP A 58 28.13 -10.43 5.54
N ASP A 59 28.93 -11.44 5.20
CA ASP A 59 28.46 -12.65 4.52
C ASP A 59 27.46 -13.42 5.41
N VAL A 60 26.16 -13.29 5.15
CA VAL A 60 25.11 -14.10 5.77
C VAL A 60 25.26 -15.54 5.29
N GLY A 61 25.53 -16.46 6.21
CA GLY A 61 25.47 -17.90 5.92
C GLY A 61 24.03 -18.39 5.95
N ILE A 62 23.68 -19.34 5.09
CA ILE A 62 22.36 -19.98 5.07
C ILE A 62 22.55 -21.49 5.25
N GLU A 63 21.93 -22.06 6.29
CA GLU A 63 21.86 -23.49 6.54
C GLU A 63 20.42 -24.00 6.32
N THR A 64 20.18 -24.77 5.26
CA THR A 64 18.89 -25.44 5.05
C THR A 64 18.94 -26.87 5.62
N ARG A 65 17.95 -27.24 6.44
CA ARG A 65 17.86 -28.54 7.11
C ARG A 65 16.40 -29.00 7.19
N THR A 66 16.16 -30.31 7.25
CA THR A 66 14.94 -30.82 7.88
C THR A 66 15.18 -30.99 9.38
N VAL A 67 14.14 -30.74 10.17
CA VAL A 67 14.10 -30.97 11.63
C VAL A 67 12.83 -31.74 11.96
N PRO A 68 12.81 -32.62 12.98
CA PRO A 68 11.57 -33.25 13.42
C PRO A 68 10.59 -32.18 13.91
N ALA A 69 9.31 -32.38 13.61
CA ALA A 69 8.21 -31.70 14.27
C ALA A 69 8.02 -32.23 15.70
N ASP A 70 7.35 -31.44 16.55
CA ASP A 70 6.97 -31.87 17.91
C ASP A 70 5.53 -32.41 17.98
N GLY A 71 5.23 -33.16 19.03
CA GLY A 71 3.93 -33.81 19.25
C GLY A 71 3.83 -35.24 18.71
N ASP A 72 2.60 -35.72 18.50
CA ASP A 72 2.29 -37.14 18.24
C ASP A 72 2.50 -37.61 16.77
N GLU A 73 2.91 -36.72 15.86
CA GLU A 73 3.07 -37.02 14.42
C GLU A 73 4.55 -37.03 13.99
N ASP A 74 5.09 -38.20 13.62
CA ASP A 74 6.45 -38.40 13.11
C ASP A 74 6.61 -37.80 11.69
N ILE A 75 6.94 -36.50 11.62
CA ILE A 75 7.11 -35.72 10.38
C ILE A 75 8.35 -34.80 10.44
N ASP A 76 8.91 -34.48 9.26
CA ASP A 76 9.96 -33.47 9.08
C ASP A 76 9.37 -32.09 8.72
N LEU A 77 9.94 -31.03 9.29
CA LEU A 77 9.77 -29.63 8.90
C LEU A 77 10.97 -29.14 8.08
N ASP A 78 10.71 -28.49 6.96
CA ASP A 78 11.70 -27.86 6.08
C ASP A 78 12.08 -26.45 6.59
N THR A 79 13.35 -26.25 6.94
CA THR A 79 13.86 -25.04 7.62
C THR A 79 15.07 -24.42 6.92
N SER A 80 15.26 -23.11 7.07
CA SER A 80 16.47 -22.38 6.68
C SER A 80 16.89 -21.39 7.79
N LEU A 81 18.09 -21.58 8.31
CA LEU A 81 18.72 -20.72 9.32
C LEU A 81 19.69 -19.74 8.65
N TYR A 82 19.48 -18.45 8.85
CA TYR A 82 20.31 -17.35 8.34
C TYR A 82 21.20 -16.85 9.49
N VAL A 83 22.51 -17.00 9.35
CA VAL A 83 23.52 -16.72 10.38
C VAL A 83 24.45 -15.59 9.90
N PRO A 84 24.33 -14.36 10.43
CA PRO A 84 25.20 -13.25 10.04
C PRO A 84 26.62 -13.48 10.54
N ALA A 85 27.63 -13.13 9.73
CA ALA A 85 29.03 -13.50 9.99
C ALA A 85 29.53 -13.09 11.40
N ALA A 86 29.10 -11.93 11.91
CA ALA A 86 29.47 -11.43 13.23
C ALA A 86 28.99 -12.32 14.39
N SER A 87 27.80 -12.94 14.29
CA SER A 87 27.22 -13.77 15.37
C SER A 87 28.05 -14.99 15.74
N ARG A 88 28.83 -15.53 14.78
CA ARG A 88 29.64 -16.76 14.96
C ARG A 88 30.73 -16.65 16.02
N ASP A 89 31.18 -15.44 16.35
CA ASP A 89 32.21 -15.18 17.36
C ASP A 89 31.65 -14.50 18.64
N THR A 90 30.36 -14.11 18.67
CA THR A 90 29.78 -13.30 19.76
C THR A 90 28.38 -13.68 20.23
N SER A 91 27.69 -14.60 19.55
CA SER A 91 26.22 -14.79 19.57
C SER A 91 25.41 -13.55 19.12
N ALA A 92 24.13 -13.75 18.80
CA ALA A 92 23.15 -12.68 18.53
C ALA A 92 21.71 -13.16 18.82
N PRO A 93 20.75 -12.27 19.15
CA PRO A 93 19.35 -12.65 19.30
C PRO A 93 18.77 -13.26 18.01
N ALA A 94 17.77 -14.13 18.21
CA ALA A 94 17.09 -14.84 17.15
C ALA A 94 15.77 -14.17 16.72
N VAL A 95 15.33 -14.43 15.49
CA VAL A 95 13.97 -14.13 15.02
C VAL A 95 13.41 -15.33 14.26
N ILE A 96 12.25 -15.84 14.68
CA ILE A 96 11.48 -16.81 13.88
C ILE A 96 10.52 -16.04 12.98
N LEU A 97 10.57 -16.34 11.68
CA LEU A 97 9.80 -15.64 10.65
C LEU A 97 8.84 -16.58 9.93
N GLY A 98 7.56 -16.50 10.30
CA GLY A 98 6.48 -17.32 9.74
C GLY A 98 5.94 -16.79 8.40
N HIS A 99 5.69 -17.69 7.45
CA HIS A 99 5.15 -17.35 6.13
C HIS A 99 3.63 -17.12 6.15
N GLY A 100 3.11 -16.41 5.12
CA GLY A 100 1.67 -16.32 4.86
C GLY A 100 1.10 -17.62 4.29
N PHE A 101 -0.22 -17.81 4.35
CA PHE A 101 -0.86 -19.08 3.96
C PHE A 101 -0.60 -19.45 2.49
N GLY A 102 -0.33 -20.73 2.22
CA GLY A 102 0.07 -21.22 0.89
C GLY A 102 1.52 -20.88 0.49
N GLY A 103 2.29 -20.22 1.37
CA GLY A 103 3.72 -19.96 1.19
C GLY A 103 4.62 -21.13 1.63
N SER A 104 5.91 -20.81 1.78
CA SER A 104 6.98 -21.67 2.29
C SER A 104 8.03 -20.80 3.02
N LYS A 105 9.04 -21.44 3.63
CA LYS A 105 10.23 -20.75 4.17
C LYS A 105 10.92 -19.79 3.18
N ASP A 106 10.82 -20.07 1.87
CA ASP A 106 11.44 -19.28 0.80
C ASP A 106 10.59 -18.05 0.44
N SER A 107 9.29 -18.07 0.78
CA SER A 107 8.36 -16.96 0.53
C SER A 107 8.63 -15.73 1.40
N VAL A 108 9.53 -15.87 2.38
CA VAL A 108 9.96 -14.83 3.32
C VAL A 108 11.49 -14.60 3.30
N GLU A 109 12.20 -15.16 2.30
CA GLU A 109 13.66 -15.05 2.19
C GLU A 109 14.15 -13.58 2.17
N THR A 110 13.44 -12.66 1.52
CA THR A 110 13.89 -11.26 1.37
C THR A 110 13.78 -10.48 2.68
N GLU A 111 12.83 -10.85 3.54
CA GLU A 111 12.68 -10.35 4.90
C GLU A 111 13.72 -10.99 5.83
N ALA A 112 13.95 -12.30 5.71
CA ALA A 112 14.95 -13.03 6.49
C ALA A 112 16.38 -12.54 6.24
N GLN A 113 16.75 -12.33 4.98
CA GLN A 113 18.03 -11.75 4.60
C GLN A 113 18.23 -10.36 5.23
N ALA A 114 17.21 -9.51 5.25
CA ALA A 114 17.32 -8.17 5.82
C ALA A 114 17.36 -8.13 7.36
N LEU A 115 16.69 -9.07 8.02
CA LEU A 115 16.84 -9.27 9.47
C LEU A 115 18.25 -9.81 9.80
N ALA A 116 18.80 -10.71 8.98
CA ALA A 116 20.17 -11.17 9.14
C ALA A 116 21.21 -10.07 8.86
N GLU A 117 21.01 -9.23 7.84
CA GLU A 117 21.81 -8.02 7.59
C GLU A 117 21.73 -7.00 8.74
N ALA A 118 20.61 -6.95 9.48
CA ALA A 118 20.47 -6.19 10.73
C ALA A 118 21.11 -6.87 11.97
N GLY A 119 21.73 -8.04 11.80
CA GLY A 119 22.48 -8.74 12.84
C GLY A 119 21.64 -9.68 13.72
N TYR A 120 20.54 -10.24 13.22
CA TYR A 120 19.80 -11.32 13.88
C TYR A 120 20.19 -12.70 13.33
N VAL A 121 20.14 -13.73 14.15
CA VAL A 121 20.01 -15.11 13.64
C VAL A 121 18.56 -15.31 13.23
N VAL A 122 18.27 -15.68 11.98
CA VAL A 122 16.87 -15.77 11.51
C VAL A 122 16.53 -17.20 11.13
N LEU A 123 15.46 -17.75 11.70
CA LEU A 123 14.92 -19.05 11.32
C LEU A 123 13.65 -18.85 10.49
N THR A 124 13.67 -19.33 9.24
CA THR A 124 12.46 -19.51 8.44
C THR A 124 12.16 -21.00 8.33
N TYR A 125 10.87 -21.33 8.28
CA TYR A 125 10.40 -22.71 8.12
C TYR A 125 9.17 -22.76 7.23
N SER A 126 8.88 -23.94 6.68
CA SER A 126 7.61 -24.23 6.03
C SER A 126 6.71 -24.93 7.06
N ALA A 127 5.53 -24.40 7.34
CA ALA A 127 4.58 -25.00 8.30
C ALA A 127 4.06 -26.37 7.84
N ARG A 128 3.32 -27.10 8.70
CA ARG A 128 2.72 -28.39 8.32
C ARG A 128 1.90 -28.27 7.04
N GLY A 129 2.06 -29.26 6.15
CA GLY A 129 1.46 -29.26 4.82
C GLY A 129 1.91 -28.14 3.87
N HIS A 130 2.89 -27.30 4.22
CA HIS A 130 3.40 -26.24 3.36
C HIS A 130 4.82 -26.54 2.83
N GLY A 131 5.16 -25.98 1.67
CA GLY A 131 6.46 -26.22 1.02
C GLY A 131 6.78 -27.72 0.89
N ALA A 132 7.95 -28.09 1.43
CA ALA A 132 8.45 -29.47 1.49
C ALA A 132 8.24 -30.16 2.87
N SER A 133 7.60 -29.49 3.84
CA SER A 133 7.30 -30.07 5.15
C SER A 133 6.21 -31.15 5.08
N GLY A 134 6.26 -32.09 6.02
CA GLY A 134 5.25 -33.12 6.21
C GLY A 134 3.98 -32.61 6.92
N GLY A 135 3.19 -33.55 7.43
CA GLY A 135 1.98 -33.26 8.22
C GLY A 135 0.81 -32.71 7.42
N LEU A 136 -0.21 -32.26 8.16
CA LEU A 136 -1.43 -31.64 7.63
C LEU A 136 -1.65 -30.27 8.30
N ILE A 137 -2.23 -29.35 7.54
CA ILE A 137 -2.55 -27.98 7.95
C ILE A 137 -3.63 -28.02 9.04
N GLY A 138 -3.27 -27.59 10.25
CA GLY A 138 -4.16 -27.48 11.40
C GLY A 138 -4.78 -26.09 11.59
N LEU A 139 -4.22 -25.07 10.94
CA LEU A 139 -4.55 -23.63 11.04
C LEU A 139 -3.83 -22.86 12.17
N ASN A 140 -2.60 -23.23 12.48
CA ASN A 140 -1.89 -22.85 13.72
C ASN A 140 -2.53 -23.50 14.94
N ASP A 141 -2.83 -24.80 14.85
CA ASP A 141 -3.45 -25.53 15.97
C ASP A 141 -2.45 -25.67 17.13
N PRO A 142 -2.83 -25.32 18.38
CA PRO A 142 -1.97 -25.43 19.56
C PRO A 142 -1.34 -26.81 19.77
N GLU A 143 -2.00 -27.90 19.39
CA GLU A 143 -1.48 -29.27 19.55
C GLU A 143 -0.46 -29.66 18.47
N PHE A 144 -0.27 -28.83 17.43
CA PHE A 144 0.53 -29.17 16.25
C PHE A 144 1.50 -28.06 15.84
N GLU A 145 1.01 -27.00 15.19
CA GLU A 145 1.87 -25.99 14.54
C GLU A 145 2.41 -24.93 15.51
N ILE A 146 1.85 -24.86 16.72
CA ILE A 146 2.42 -24.08 17.85
C ILE A 146 3.42 -24.93 18.64
N ALA A 147 3.18 -26.23 18.79
CA ALA A 147 4.19 -27.15 19.34
C ALA A 147 5.46 -27.15 18.47
N ASP A 148 5.31 -27.13 17.14
CA ASP A 148 6.41 -26.92 16.19
C ASP A 148 7.21 -25.64 16.45
N LEU A 149 6.52 -24.55 16.85
CA LEU A 149 7.18 -23.28 17.17
C LEU A 149 8.04 -23.41 18.43
N SER A 150 7.51 -24.03 19.50
CA SER A 150 8.27 -24.32 20.72
C SER A 150 9.48 -25.21 20.45
N GLY A 151 9.33 -26.25 19.63
CA GLY A 151 10.45 -27.11 19.20
C GLY A 151 11.52 -26.34 18.40
N MET A 152 11.12 -25.36 17.59
CA MET A 152 12.07 -24.47 16.91
C MET A 152 12.74 -23.45 17.86
N ILE A 153 12.11 -23.08 18.98
CA ILE A 153 12.74 -22.28 20.04
C ILE A 153 13.77 -23.14 20.78
N ASP A 154 13.46 -24.39 21.12
CA ASP A 154 14.42 -25.36 21.69
C ASP A 154 15.65 -25.54 20.76
N LEU A 155 15.41 -25.71 19.46
CA LEU A 155 16.47 -25.82 18.45
C LEU A 155 17.32 -24.54 18.28
N LEU A 156 16.82 -23.37 18.70
CA LEU A 156 17.59 -22.12 18.74
C LEU A 156 18.37 -21.99 20.05
N ALA A 157 17.83 -22.44 21.18
CA ALA A 157 18.52 -22.47 22.47
C ALA A 157 19.81 -23.33 22.43
N ASP A 158 19.81 -24.39 21.61
CA ASP A 158 20.94 -25.30 21.39
C ASP A 158 22.04 -24.74 20.43
N ARG A 159 21.98 -23.47 19.98
CA ARG A 159 22.94 -22.87 19.03
C ARG A 159 23.96 -21.94 19.69
N ASP A 160 25.25 -22.23 19.50
CA ASP A 160 26.38 -21.36 19.85
C ASP A 160 26.28 -19.93 19.25
N GLU A 161 25.56 -19.76 18.12
CA GLU A 161 25.38 -18.45 17.47
C GLU A 161 24.19 -17.64 18.00
N VAL A 162 23.31 -18.24 18.80
CA VAL A 162 22.12 -17.59 19.38
C VAL A 162 22.43 -17.09 20.79
N ALA A 163 22.00 -15.86 21.09
CA ALA A 163 22.11 -15.30 22.43
C ALA A 163 20.98 -15.83 23.32
N THR A 164 21.26 -16.12 24.59
CA THR A 164 20.29 -16.65 25.56
C THR A 164 20.23 -15.78 26.82
N ASP A 165 19.04 -15.65 27.40
CA ASP A 165 18.85 -15.04 28.72
C ASP A 165 19.09 -16.07 29.84
N SER A 166 18.71 -17.33 29.62
CA SER A 166 19.03 -18.43 30.52
C SER A 166 19.24 -19.78 29.82
N ASP A 167 19.32 -20.87 30.60
CA ASP A 167 19.68 -22.22 30.10
C ASP A 167 18.43 -22.89 29.51
N GLY A 168 18.36 -23.01 28.17
CA GLY A 168 17.15 -23.44 27.43
C GLY A 168 16.22 -22.31 26.97
N ASP A 169 16.71 -21.07 27.01
CA ASP A 169 15.90 -19.84 27.01
C ASP A 169 16.55 -18.76 26.10
N PRO A 170 16.28 -18.79 24.77
CA PRO A 170 16.96 -17.96 23.79
C PRO A 170 16.28 -16.60 23.63
N MET A 171 17.08 -15.54 23.45
CA MET A 171 16.58 -14.21 23.10
C MET A 171 15.89 -14.28 21.73
N VAL A 172 14.56 -14.32 21.67
CA VAL A 172 13.81 -14.66 20.44
C VAL A 172 12.57 -13.79 20.22
N GLY A 173 12.54 -13.14 19.05
CA GLY A 173 11.34 -12.50 18.52
C GLY A 173 10.60 -13.38 17.53
N VAL A 174 9.27 -13.25 17.45
CA VAL A 174 8.47 -13.94 16.42
C VAL A 174 7.66 -12.95 15.58
N THR A 175 7.70 -13.09 14.26
CA THR A 175 7.01 -12.20 13.33
C THR A 175 6.49 -12.96 12.12
N GLY A 176 5.45 -12.45 11.49
CA GLY A 176 4.95 -12.97 10.22
C GLY A 176 3.73 -12.23 9.74
N ALA A 177 3.36 -12.48 8.48
CA ALA A 177 2.18 -11.92 7.86
C ALA A 177 1.09 -12.99 7.68
N SER A 178 -0.18 -12.63 7.88
CA SER A 178 -1.31 -13.53 7.72
C SER A 178 -1.18 -14.73 8.66
N TYR A 179 -1.00 -15.94 8.12
CA TYR A 179 -0.75 -17.17 8.87
C TYR A 179 0.41 -17.04 9.88
N GLY A 180 1.56 -16.51 9.45
CA GLY A 180 2.70 -16.25 10.33
C GLY A 180 2.46 -15.15 11.37
N GLY A 181 1.45 -14.29 11.17
CA GLY A 181 1.03 -13.31 12.18
C GLY A 181 0.28 -13.99 13.33
N ALA A 182 -0.64 -14.89 13.02
CA ALA A 182 -1.37 -15.67 14.03
C ALA A 182 -0.45 -16.67 14.74
N LEU A 183 0.53 -17.24 14.04
CA LEU A 183 1.63 -18.00 14.64
C LEU A 183 2.34 -17.20 15.73
N SER A 184 2.67 -15.92 15.49
CA SER A 184 3.34 -15.09 16.51
C SER A 184 2.43 -14.77 17.70
N LEU A 185 1.13 -14.54 17.49
CA LEU A 185 0.15 -14.30 18.56
C LEU A 185 -0.09 -15.54 19.42
N LEU A 186 -0.32 -16.69 18.78
CA LEU A 186 -0.54 -17.96 19.49
C LEU A 186 0.75 -18.43 20.17
N GLY A 187 1.91 -18.32 19.49
CA GLY A 187 3.21 -18.62 20.06
C GLY A 187 3.43 -17.92 21.39
N ALA A 188 3.34 -16.58 21.41
CA ALA A 188 3.52 -15.79 22.62
C ALA A 188 2.38 -15.93 23.67
N ALA A 189 1.39 -16.80 23.44
CA ALA A 189 0.33 -17.17 24.38
C ALA A 189 0.43 -18.64 24.87
N TYR A 190 1.44 -19.38 24.39
CA TYR A 190 1.69 -20.79 24.70
C TYR A 190 3.17 -21.10 25.03
N ASP A 191 4.11 -20.24 24.66
CA ASP A 191 5.53 -20.32 25.01
C ASP A 191 6.02 -18.97 25.56
N ASP A 192 6.24 -18.92 26.88
CA ASP A 192 6.57 -17.70 27.64
C ASP A 192 7.98 -17.14 27.30
N ARG A 193 8.78 -17.84 26.48
CA ARG A 193 10.16 -17.47 26.11
C ARG A 193 10.25 -16.46 24.95
N ILE A 194 9.12 -16.01 24.41
CA ILE A 194 9.09 -15.08 23.26
C ILE A 194 9.12 -13.64 23.76
N ASP A 195 10.27 -12.98 23.63
CA ASP A 195 10.53 -11.64 24.15
C ASP A 195 9.71 -10.51 23.50
N ALA A 196 9.35 -10.68 22.22
CA ALA A 196 8.65 -9.65 21.44
C ALA A 196 7.99 -10.23 20.19
N ILE A 197 6.85 -9.67 19.78
CA ILE A 197 6.17 -10.08 18.54
C ILE A 197 5.76 -8.93 17.62
N VAL A 198 5.78 -9.21 16.31
CA VAL A 198 5.29 -8.31 15.26
C VAL A 198 4.27 -9.03 14.36
N PRO A 199 3.05 -9.29 14.84
CA PRO A 199 1.97 -9.86 14.04
C PRO A 199 1.46 -8.88 12.97
N GLN A 200 1.46 -9.31 11.70
CA GLN A 200 1.03 -8.49 10.56
C GLN A 200 -0.18 -9.10 9.83
N ILE A 201 -1.18 -8.27 9.50
CA ILE A 201 -2.36 -8.58 8.70
C ILE A 201 -3.00 -9.93 9.04
N THR A 202 -3.47 -10.10 10.28
CA THR A 202 -3.86 -11.42 10.82
C THR A 202 -5.14 -11.38 11.65
N TRP A 203 -5.68 -12.55 11.99
CA TRP A 203 -6.96 -12.69 12.69
C TRP A 203 -6.86 -12.48 14.20
N ASN A 204 -7.98 -12.13 14.80
CA ASN A 204 -8.28 -12.34 16.21
C ASN A 204 -9.10 -13.63 16.37
N SER A 205 -10.13 -13.79 15.54
CA SER A 205 -10.95 -15.00 15.47
C SER A 205 -11.20 -15.41 14.01
N LEU A 206 -10.89 -16.66 13.66
CA LEU A 206 -11.30 -17.23 12.36
C LEU A 206 -12.83 -17.36 12.27
N THR A 207 -13.53 -17.59 13.38
CA THR A 207 -14.99 -17.59 13.43
C THR A 207 -15.54 -16.21 13.01
N ARG A 208 -15.07 -15.12 13.63
CA ARG A 208 -15.44 -13.74 13.23
C ARG A 208 -14.96 -13.39 11.82
N SER A 209 -13.79 -13.88 11.41
CA SER A 209 -13.20 -13.56 10.10
C SER A 209 -13.82 -14.31 8.93
N LEU A 210 -14.28 -15.54 9.11
CA LEU A 210 -14.92 -16.36 8.07
C LEU A 210 -16.45 -16.28 8.12
N PHE A 211 -17.03 -15.98 9.27
CA PHE A 211 -18.47 -15.73 9.46
C PHE A 211 -18.67 -14.36 10.15
N PRO A 212 -18.27 -13.24 9.53
CA PRO A 212 -18.54 -11.92 10.08
C PRO A 212 -20.04 -11.64 10.17
N ASP A 213 -20.42 -10.99 11.26
CA ASP A 213 -21.70 -10.31 11.41
C ASP A 213 -21.44 -8.91 11.97
N GLN A 214 -22.19 -7.93 11.49
CA GLN A 214 -21.93 -6.50 11.75
C GLN A 214 -23.17 -5.80 12.34
N VAL A 215 -23.96 -6.58 13.08
CA VAL A 215 -25.23 -6.22 13.71
C VAL A 215 -24.99 -5.92 15.19
N GLY A 216 -25.60 -4.85 15.69
CA GLY A 216 -25.39 -4.32 17.03
C GLY A 216 -24.35 -3.19 17.08
N ALA A 217 -24.23 -2.58 18.26
CA ALA A 217 -23.15 -1.66 18.58
C ALA A 217 -21.86 -2.44 18.89
N PRO A 218 -20.67 -1.89 18.58
CA PRO A 218 -19.41 -2.49 18.99
C PRO A 218 -19.16 -2.30 20.49
N GLU A 219 -18.18 -3.03 21.02
CA GLU A 219 -17.77 -2.97 22.41
C GLU A 219 -17.30 -1.56 22.80
N ALA A 220 -17.57 -1.14 24.05
CA ALA A 220 -17.24 0.21 24.51
C ALA A 220 -15.71 0.43 24.51
N GLY A 221 -15.24 1.33 23.65
CA GLY A 221 -13.80 1.60 23.44
C GLY A 221 -13.20 0.93 22.21
N ALA A 222 -13.91 0.02 21.53
CA ALA A 222 -13.47 -0.54 20.26
C ALA A 222 -13.57 0.52 19.14
N PHE A 223 -12.43 0.89 18.57
CA PHE A 223 -12.28 2.04 17.66
C PHE A 223 -12.43 1.63 16.18
N ALA A 224 -11.90 0.46 15.83
CA ALA A 224 -12.13 -0.19 14.54
C ALA A 224 -12.96 -1.48 14.67
N GLY A 225 -13.35 -1.86 15.90
CA GLY A 225 -14.03 -3.11 16.20
C GLY A 225 -15.34 -3.32 15.46
N ALA A 226 -15.56 -4.58 15.09
CA ALA A 226 -16.87 -5.11 14.76
C ALA A 226 -17.66 -5.38 16.06
N PRO A 227 -18.98 -5.53 16.00
CA PRO A 227 -19.76 -6.11 17.09
C PRO A 227 -19.30 -7.53 17.46
N ALA A 228 -19.77 -8.02 18.61
CA ALA A 228 -19.69 -9.45 18.91
C ALA A 228 -20.53 -10.22 17.88
N PRO A 229 -19.99 -11.27 17.23
CA PRO A 229 -20.72 -12.02 16.22
C PRO A 229 -21.92 -12.76 16.85
N GLY A 230 -23.05 -12.81 16.14
CA GLY A 230 -24.17 -13.67 16.50
C GLY A 230 -23.88 -15.16 16.26
N GLU A 231 -24.79 -16.03 16.71
CA GLU A 231 -24.67 -17.50 16.62
C GLU A 231 -24.49 -18.06 15.19
N ASP A 232 -24.72 -17.25 14.15
CA ASP A 232 -24.63 -17.62 12.74
C ASP A 232 -24.27 -16.38 11.89
N GLY A 233 -22.97 -16.06 11.76
CA GLY A 233 -22.52 -14.94 10.90
C GLY A 233 -22.57 -15.27 9.40
N VAL A 234 -22.24 -14.32 8.51
CA VAL A 234 -22.38 -14.51 7.05
C VAL A 234 -21.10 -15.09 6.43
N PHE A 235 -21.16 -16.30 5.89
CA PHE A 235 -19.99 -17.03 5.40
C PHE A 235 -19.26 -16.31 4.25
N LYS A 236 -17.97 -16.01 4.42
CA LYS A 236 -17.07 -15.29 3.51
C LYS A 236 -16.56 -16.20 2.37
N LYS A 237 -17.51 -16.77 1.60
CA LYS A 237 -17.31 -17.85 0.62
C LYS A 237 -16.15 -17.66 -0.36
N LEU A 238 -15.87 -16.42 -0.80
CA LEU A 238 -14.85 -16.18 -1.82
C LEU A 238 -13.43 -16.29 -1.26
N TRP A 239 -13.20 -15.74 -0.06
CA TRP A 239 -11.92 -15.85 0.63
C TRP A 239 -11.68 -17.28 1.12
N ALA A 240 -12.68 -17.92 1.73
CA ALA A 240 -12.60 -19.32 2.12
C ALA A 240 -12.35 -20.23 0.91
N GLY A 241 -13.04 -20.01 -0.21
CA GLY A 241 -12.83 -20.75 -1.45
C GLY A 241 -11.41 -20.60 -2.02
N LEU A 242 -10.85 -19.40 -2.01
CA LEU A 242 -9.47 -19.15 -2.42
C LEU A 242 -8.48 -19.89 -1.49
N PHE A 243 -8.62 -19.70 -0.18
CA PHE A 243 -7.78 -20.30 0.86
C PHE A 243 -7.78 -21.83 0.80
N PHE A 244 -8.96 -22.47 0.72
CA PHE A 244 -9.02 -23.93 0.60
C PHE A 244 -8.56 -24.44 -0.77
N SER A 245 -8.61 -23.62 -1.83
CA SER A 245 -8.08 -24.00 -3.14
C SER A 245 -6.55 -24.00 -3.23
N THR A 246 -5.83 -23.09 -2.56
CA THR A 246 -4.36 -23.06 -2.62
C THR A 246 -3.75 -24.30 -1.94
N ALA A 247 -4.27 -24.66 -0.77
CA ALA A 247 -3.87 -25.87 -0.05
C ALA A 247 -4.42 -27.20 -0.64
N SER A 248 -5.15 -27.15 -1.76
CA SER A 248 -5.56 -28.35 -2.50
C SER A 248 -4.41 -29.02 -3.28
N GLY A 249 -3.29 -28.31 -3.51
CA GLY A 249 -2.14 -28.83 -4.25
C GLY A 249 -2.36 -28.97 -5.77
N LEU A 250 -3.47 -28.46 -6.31
CA LEU A 250 -3.82 -28.53 -7.73
C LEU A 250 -3.13 -27.42 -8.55
N ASP A 251 -1.79 -27.39 -8.53
CA ASP A 251 -0.97 -26.43 -9.28
C ASP A 251 -1.08 -26.61 -10.80
N GLY A 252 -2.07 -25.94 -11.39
CA GLY A 252 -2.32 -25.93 -12.83
C GLY A 252 -3.08 -24.70 -13.36
N GLY A 253 -3.36 -23.71 -12.51
CA GLY A 253 -4.12 -22.52 -12.87
C GLY A 253 -3.25 -21.40 -13.47
N PRO A 254 -3.58 -20.83 -14.64
CA PRO A 254 -2.87 -19.69 -15.21
C PRO A 254 -3.21 -18.39 -14.46
N GLY A 255 -2.63 -18.20 -13.28
CA GLY A 255 -2.88 -17.05 -12.42
C GLY A 255 -1.94 -16.91 -11.22
N SER A 256 -1.25 -17.98 -10.79
CA SER A 256 -0.22 -17.90 -9.74
C SER A 256 0.99 -17.10 -10.23
N SER A 257 1.21 -15.92 -9.64
CA SER A 257 2.32 -15.02 -9.97
C SER A 257 3.64 -15.44 -9.32
N GLY A 258 4.08 -16.66 -9.63
CA GLY A 258 5.49 -17.08 -9.60
C GLY A 258 6.26 -17.00 -8.28
N SER A 259 6.20 -18.06 -7.49
CA SER A 259 7.43 -18.78 -7.12
C SER A 259 7.25 -20.25 -7.50
N GLY A 260 8.31 -20.89 -8.03
CA GLY A 260 8.22 -22.22 -8.61
C GLY A 260 9.12 -23.22 -7.91
N SER A 261 8.55 -24.08 -7.05
CA SER A 261 9.25 -25.24 -6.49
C SER A 261 8.36 -26.49 -6.53
N SER A 262 8.29 -27.11 -7.71
CA SER A 262 7.78 -28.48 -7.86
C SER A 262 8.81 -29.46 -7.29
N GLY A 263 8.81 -29.67 -5.97
CA GLY A 263 9.91 -30.37 -5.27
C GLY A 263 9.54 -31.25 -4.08
N GLY A 264 8.28 -31.29 -3.63
CA GLY A 264 7.84 -32.20 -2.56
C GLY A 264 7.18 -33.47 -3.10
N ASP A 265 7.48 -34.63 -2.51
CA ASP A 265 6.78 -35.91 -2.76
C ASP A 265 5.39 -35.89 -2.10
N GLY A 266 4.49 -35.07 -2.65
CA GLY A 266 3.07 -35.16 -2.35
C GLY A 266 2.53 -36.54 -2.76
N PRO A 267 1.57 -37.12 -2.02
CA PRO A 267 1.02 -38.44 -2.31
C PRO A 267 0.53 -38.49 -3.77
N SER A 268 1.02 -39.49 -4.51
CA SER A 268 0.83 -39.51 -5.96
C SER A 268 -0.65 -39.60 -6.35
N PRO A 269 -1.06 -39.10 -7.54
CA PRO A 269 -2.43 -39.24 -8.03
C PRO A 269 -2.91 -40.70 -8.19
N GLU A 270 -2.00 -41.69 -8.14
CA GLU A 270 -2.33 -43.12 -8.17
C GLU A 270 -2.58 -43.72 -6.78
N THR A 271 -2.36 -42.95 -5.71
CA THR A 271 -2.48 -43.35 -4.29
C THR A 271 -3.58 -42.61 -3.50
N LEU A 272 -4.16 -41.53 -4.05
CA LEU A 272 -5.19 -40.73 -3.37
C LEU A 272 -6.62 -41.23 -3.66
N GLY A 273 -7.45 -41.27 -2.61
CA GLY A 273 -8.89 -41.40 -2.73
C GLY A 273 -9.54 -40.13 -3.30
N VAL A 274 -10.75 -40.28 -3.87
CA VAL A 274 -11.51 -39.14 -4.42
C VAL A 274 -11.88 -38.12 -3.34
N THR A 275 -12.04 -38.57 -2.09
CA THR A 275 -12.20 -37.75 -0.88
C THR A 275 -10.98 -36.88 -0.60
N ASP A 276 -9.80 -37.46 -0.75
CA ASP A 276 -8.52 -36.88 -0.35
C ASP A 276 -8.16 -35.74 -1.31
N LEU A 277 -8.47 -35.93 -2.60
CA LEU A 277 -8.44 -34.90 -3.64
C LEU A 277 -9.39 -33.70 -3.39
N THR A 278 -10.38 -33.82 -2.50
CA THR A 278 -11.24 -32.70 -2.06
C THR A 278 -10.81 -32.04 -0.74
N CYS A 279 -9.91 -32.65 0.03
CA CYS A 279 -9.36 -32.06 1.26
C CYS A 279 -7.94 -31.52 1.12
N GLY A 280 -7.19 -31.91 0.09
CA GLY A 280 -5.84 -31.39 -0.14
C GLY A 280 -4.90 -31.74 1.02
N ARG A 281 -4.27 -30.72 1.60
CA ARG A 281 -3.33 -30.85 2.72
C ARG A 281 -3.92 -30.45 4.09
N PHE A 282 -5.24 -30.26 4.23
CA PHE A 282 -5.87 -29.93 5.53
C PHE A 282 -6.09 -31.14 6.43
N ARG A 283 -6.11 -30.92 7.75
CA ARG A 283 -6.68 -31.87 8.72
C ARG A 283 -8.15 -32.16 8.38
N ALA A 284 -8.59 -33.39 8.63
CA ALA A 284 -9.93 -33.87 8.24
C ALA A 284 -11.08 -33.07 8.88
N GLU A 285 -10.89 -32.61 10.13
CA GLU A 285 -11.83 -31.75 10.85
C GLU A 285 -12.03 -30.39 10.14
N VAL A 286 -10.92 -29.70 9.83
CA VAL A 286 -10.88 -28.41 9.13
C VAL A 286 -11.49 -28.52 7.72
N CYS A 287 -11.17 -29.61 7.00
CA CYS A 287 -11.79 -29.89 5.70
C CYS A 287 -13.31 -30.08 5.80
N THR A 288 -13.78 -30.86 6.79
CA THR A 288 -15.21 -31.15 6.97
C THR A 288 -15.98 -29.88 7.31
N ALA A 289 -15.47 -29.07 8.25
CA ALA A 289 -16.03 -27.78 8.63
C ALA A 289 -16.19 -26.85 7.41
N TYR A 290 -15.14 -26.70 6.60
CA TYR A 290 -15.22 -25.87 5.39
C TYR A 290 -16.19 -26.42 4.33
N GLN A 291 -16.22 -27.75 4.09
CA GLN A 291 -17.12 -28.31 3.08
C GLN A 291 -18.59 -28.09 3.43
N GLU A 292 -18.98 -28.30 4.70
CA GLU A 292 -20.35 -28.03 5.13
C GLU A 292 -20.65 -26.52 5.16
N ALA A 293 -19.74 -25.67 5.60
CA ALA A 293 -19.88 -24.21 5.53
C ALA A 293 -20.08 -23.71 4.08
N ALA A 294 -19.31 -24.25 3.13
CA ALA A 294 -19.40 -23.90 1.71
C ALA A 294 -20.69 -24.37 1.03
N VAL A 295 -21.30 -25.47 1.51
CA VAL A 295 -22.59 -25.98 1.03
C VAL A 295 -23.78 -25.25 1.68
N THR A 296 -23.70 -24.92 2.97
CA THR A 296 -24.83 -24.41 3.76
C THR A 296 -24.87 -22.89 3.88
N GLY A 297 -23.73 -22.20 3.84
CA GLY A 297 -23.61 -20.80 4.24
C GLY A 297 -23.96 -20.56 5.71
N ARG A 298 -23.66 -21.54 6.59
CA ARG A 298 -23.92 -21.52 8.03
C ARG A 298 -22.65 -21.82 8.82
N LEU A 299 -22.56 -21.24 10.01
CA LEU A 299 -21.69 -21.73 11.08
C LEU A 299 -22.46 -22.82 11.86
N THR A 300 -21.77 -23.87 12.30
CA THR A 300 -22.30 -24.81 13.31
C THR A 300 -21.46 -24.71 14.59
N PRO A 301 -21.98 -25.14 15.76
CA PRO A 301 -21.21 -25.13 17.01
C PRO A 301 -19.89 -25.90 16.92
N GLU A 302 -19.89 -27.02 16.20
CA GLU A 302 -18.70 -27.86 15.99
C GLU A 302 -17.65 -27.17 15.11
N MET A 303 -18.08 -26.36 14.14
CA MET A 303 -17.17 -25.51 13.36
C MET A 303 -16.59 -24.38 14.19
N ALA A 304 -17.42 -23.74 15.04
CA ALA A 304 -16.98 -22.69 15.94
C ALA A 304 -15.92 -23.22 16.93
N GLU A 305 -16.13 -24.38 17.53
CA GLU A 305 -15.17 -25.03 18.43
C GLU A 305 -13.81 -25.30 17.76
N ILE A 306 -13.79 -25.72 16.49
CA ILE A 306 -12.55 -25.87 15.70
C ILE A 306 -11.89 -24.52 15.43
N LEU A 307 -12.65 -23.54 14.92
CA LEU A 307 -12.12 -22.23 14.51
C LEU A 307 -11.68 -21.36 15.69
N ASP A 308 -12.35 -21.46 16.84
CA ASP A 308 -12.01 -20.71 18.06
C ASP A 308 -10.80 -21.34 18.78
N ARG A 309 -10.58 -22.67 18.71
CA ARG A 309 -9.37 -23.33 19.22
C ARG A 309 -8.08 -22.81 18.56
N VAL A 310 -8.16 -22.49 17.26
CA VAL A 310 -7.04 -22.00 16.44
C VAL A 310 -7.02 -20.47 16.31
N SER A 311 -7.67 -19.77 17.24
CA SER A 311 -7.82 -18.31 17.24
C SER A 311 -7.18 -17.65 18.46
N PRO A 312 -6.34 -16.61 18.27
CA PRO A 312 -5.75 -15.83 19.38
C PRO A 312 -6.78 -15.33 20.41
N ALA A 313 -8.01 -15.03 20.01
CA ALA A 313 -9.07 -14.45 20.86
C ALA A 313 -9.30 -15.16 22.21
N GLY A 314 -9.06 -16.47 22.31
CA GLY A 314 -9.23 -17.23 23.56
C GLY A 314 -8.01 -17.27 24.49
N VAL A 315 -6.89 -16.63 24.10
CA VAL A 315 -5.59 -16.74 24.80
C VAL A 315 -4.78 -15.44 24.87
N LEU A 316 -5.31 -14.29 24.39
CA LEU A 316 -4.60 -13.00 24.41
C LEU A 316 -4.20 -12.53 25.82
N ASP A 317 -4.91 -13.00 26.84
CA ASP A 317 -4.68 -12.73 28.27
C ASP A 317 -3.36 -13.32 28.80
N ARG A 318 -2.68 -14.14 27.98
CA ARG A 318 -1.39 -14.77 28.29
C ARG A 318 -0.19 -14.13 27.60
N ILE A 319 -0.44 -13.19 26.68
CA ILE A 319 0.63 -12.55 25.90
C ILE A 319 1.27 -11.45 26.77
N ASP A 320 2.31 -11.81 27.50
CA ASP A 320 3.19 -10.86 28.20
C ASP A 320 4.21 -10.18 27.24
N ALA A 321 4.41 -10.75 26.04
CA ALA A 321 5.34 -10.27 25.03
C ALA A 321 4.92 -8.91 24.42
N PRO A 322 5.75 -7.84 24.52
CA PRO A 322 5.54 -6.58 23.83
C PRO A 322 5.22 -6.75 22.34
N THR A 323 4.05 -6.24 21.94
CA THR A 323 3.43 -6.52 20.65
C THR A 323 3.33 -5.28 19.75
N MET A 324 3.83 -5.37 18.51
CA MET A 324 3.51 -4.39 17.45
C MET A 324 2.56 -5.02 16.42
N LEU A 325 1.28 -4.65 16.49
CA LEU A 325 0.27 -5.05 15.51
C LEU A 325 0.36 -4.18 14.26
N VAL A 326 0.51 -4.82 13.09
CA VAL A 326 0.54 -4.16 11.78
C VAL A 326 -0.69 -4.59 10.99
N GLN A 327 -1.52 -3.65 10.50
CA GLN A 327 -2.77 -3.99 9.82
C GLN A 327 -3.02 -3.18 8.53
N GLY A 328 -3.60 -3.83 7.53
CA GLY A 328 -3.89 -3.26 6.22
C GLY A 328 -5.26 -2.58 6.17
N LEU A 329 -5.32 -1.37 5.63
CA LEU A 329 -6.58 -0.67 5.31
C LEU A 329 -7.33 -1.30 4.13
N SER A 330 -6.63 -2.05 3.27
CA SER A 330 -7.19 -2.79 2.13
C SER A 330 -7.22 -4.30 2.42
N ASP A 331 -7.67 -4.67 3.62
CA ASP A 331 -7.79 -6.07 4.05
C ASP A 331 -9.26 -6.42 4.35
N THR A 332 -9.85 -7.27 3.51
CA THR A 332 -11.20 -7.81 3.72
C THR A 332 -11.19 -9.27 4.17
N LEU A 333 -10.03 -9.93 4.22
CA LEU A 333 -9.88 -11.24 4.83
C LEU A 333 -9.89 -11.07 6.36
N PHE A 334 -8.94 -10.29 6.87
CA PHE A 334 -8.78 -9.94 8.28
C PHE A 334 -8.89 -8.41 8.42
N PRO A 335 -10.11 -7.86 8.57
CA PRO A 335 -10.32 -6.42 8.65
C PRO A 335 -9.69 -5.78 9.90
N LEU A 336 -9.63 -4.45 9.93
CA LEU A 336 -9.06 -3.66 11.03
C LEU A 336 -9.66 -3.97 12.42
N SER A 337 -10.87 -4.53 12.47
CA SER A 337 -11.51 -5.03 13.70
C SER A 337 -10.79 -6.21 14.34
N GLU A 338 -10.07 -7.02 13.58
CA GLU A 338 -9.27 -8.14 14.12
C GLU A 338 -8.06 -7.59 14.88
N ALA A 339 -7.36 -6.61 14.29
CA ALA A 339 -6.25 -5.93 14.96
C ALA A 339 -6.70 -5.08 16.16
N ASP A 340 -7.89 -4.47 16.12
CA ASP A 340 -8.52 -3.81 17.28
C ASP A 340 -8.77 -4.79 18.44
N ALA A 341 -9.38 -5.94 18.16
CA ALA A 341 -9.65 -6.96 19.17
C ALA A 341 -8.36 -7.58 19.74
N ASN A 342 -7.36 -7.84 18.90
CA ASN A 342 -6.03 -8.27 19.35
C ASN A 342 -5.36 -7.21 20.24
N ALA A 343 -5.40 -5.94 19.85
CA ALA A 343 -4.80 -4.86 20.63
C ALA A 343 -5.45 -4.65 21.99
N ARG A 344 -6.78 -4.82 22.09
CA ARG A 344 -7.51 -4.73 23.36
C ARG A 344 -7.22 -5.91 24.28
N GLY A 345 -7.38 -7.15 23.81
CA GLY A 345 -7.18 -8.33 24.66
C GLY A 345 -5.76 -8.46 25.23
N ILE A 346 -4.74 -8.06 24.46
CA ILE A 346 -3.34 -8.02 24.94
C ILE A 346 -3.15 -6.88 25.97
N ALA A 347 -3.68 -5.69 25.69
CA ALA A 347 -3.56 -4.54 26.58
C ALA A 347 -4.38 -4.68 27.88
N GLU A 348 -5.38 -5.57 27.94
CA GLU A 348 -6.15 -5.88 29.16
C GLU A 348 -5.30 -6.54 30.26
N ASN A 349 -4.25 -7.29 29.90
CA ASN A 349 -3.25 -7.80 30.85
C ASN A 349 -2.19 -6.73 31.24
N GLY A 350 -2.18 -5.58 30.55
CA GLY A 350 -1.22 -4.49 30.74
C GLY A 350 0.01 -4.54 29.82
N THR A 351 0.08 -5.53 28.92
CA THR A 351 1.17 -5.70 27.95
C THR A 351 1.26 -4.52 26.98
N PRO A 352 2.46 -3.99 26.66
CA PRO A 352 2.61 -2.88 25.72
C PRO A 352 2.20 -3.27 24.29
N VAL A 353 1.24 -2.50 23.73
CA VAL A 353 0.80 -2.65 22.34
C VAL A 353 1.09 -1.38 21.53
N LYS A 354 1.78 -1.54 20.39
CA LYS A 354 1.91 -0.54 19.33
C LYS A 354 1.00 -0.93 18.16
N MET A 355 0.37 0.04 17.50
CA MET A 355 -0.52 -0.21 16.35
C MET A 355 -0.06 0.57 15.13
N VAL A 356 0.09 -0.11 13.99
CA VAL A 356 0.51 0.49 12.72
C VAL A 356 -0.47 0.10 11.62
N TRP A 357 -1.20 1.07 11.08
CA TRP A 357 -2.01 0.89 9.87
C TRP A 357 -1.21 1.32 8.63
N TYR A 358 -1.41 0.61 7.51
CA TYR A 358 -0.79 0.91 6.21
C TYR A 358 -1.78 0.68 5.05
N ARG A 359 -1.51 1.22 3.84
CA ARG A 359 -2.55 1.31 2.79
C ARG A 359 -2.93 -0.02 2.12
N GLY A 360 -2.03 -1.01 2.15
CA GLY A 360 -2.25 -2.34 1.55
C GLY A 360 -3.11 -3.27 2.44
N GLY A 361 -3.00 -4.58 2.20
CA GLY A 361 -3.71 -5.64 2.92
C GLY A 361 -3.82 -6.87 2.03
N HIS A 362 -4.66 -7.85 2.36
CA HIS A 362 -4.88 -9.03 1.51
C HIS A 362 -5.52 -8.73 0.14
N ASP A 363 -6.27 -7.64 -0.03
CA ASP A 363 -6.98 -7.34 -1.29
C ASP A 363 -6.19 -6.47 -2.30
N GLY A 364 -5.00 -5.95 -1.91
CA GLY A 364 -4.28 -4.95 -2.71
C GLY A 364 -2.76 -5.03 -2.57
N GLY A 365 -2.05 -4.78 -3.67
CA GLY A 365 -0.59 -4.84 -3.72
C GLY A 365 0.09 -3.85 -2.77
N ARG A 366 1.11 -4.34 -2.06
CA ARG A 366 2.01 -3.50 -1.25
C ARG A 366 2.79 -2.54 -2.17
N ASN A 367 2.83 -1.24 -1.85
CA ASN A 367 3.79 -0.32 -2.46
C ASN A 367 5.22 -0.68 -1.96
N SER A 368 6.27 -0.24 -2.66
CA SER A 368 7.65 -0.43 -2.17
C SER A 368 7.89 0.25 -0.82
N ASP A 369 7.18 1.33 -0.57
CA ASP A 369 7.52 2.29 0.46
C ASP A 369 6.93 1.89 1.82
N ASP A 370 5.70 1.31 1.88
CA ASP A 370 5.22 0.64 3.10
C ASP A 370 6.03 -0.64 3.39
N VAL A 371 6.49 -1.39 2.38
CA VAL A 371 7.33 -2.59 2.63
C VAL A 371 8.64 -2.22 3.33
N LEU A 372 9.33 -1.19 2.84
CA LEU A 372 10.55 -0.70 3.46
C LEU A 372 10.27 -0.11 4.85
N ARG A 373 9.25 0.73 5.01
CA ARG A 373 8.88 1.31 6.31
C ARG A 373 8.48 0.26 7.35
N LEU A 374 7.68 -0.74 6.98
CA LEU A 374 7.25 -1.79 7.91
C LEU A 374 8.42 -2.70 8.29
N ARG A 375 9.37 -2.94 7.38
CA ARG A 375 10.63 -3.64 7.66
C ARG A 375 11.52 -2.83 8.62
N GLU A 376 11.69 -1.53 8.38
CA GLU A 376 12.42 -0.62 9.28
C GLU A 376 11.79 -0.56 10.68
N LEU A 377 10.46 -0.49 10.77
CA LEU A 377 9.72 -0.55 12.05
C LEU A 377 9.89 -1.90 12.76
N THR A 378 9.86 -3.01 12.01
CA THR A 378 10.04 -4.37 12.57
C THR A 378 11.46 -4.54 13.13
N ILE A 379 12.48 -4.08 12.41
CA ILE A 379 13.87 -4.09 12.88
C ILE A 379 14.02 -3.19 14.11
N ALA A 380 13.45 -1.98 14.09
CA ALA A 380 13.52 -1.06 15.23
C ALA A 380 12.80 -1.59 16.49
N TRP A 381 11.71 -2.35 16.33
CA TRP A 381 11.02 -3.02 17.43
C TRP A 381 11.93 -4.07 18.10
N PHE A 382 12.50 -4.98 17.29
CA PHE A 382 13.40 -6.00 17.81
C PHE A 382 14.75 -5.42 18.29
N ASP A 383 15.25 -4.33 17.71
CA ASP A 383 16.50 -3.68 18.17
C ASP A 383 16.31 -3.15 19.60
N HIS A 384 15.11 -2.64 19.91
CA HIS A 384 14.75 -2.26 21.27
C HIS A 384 14.64 -3.47 22.21
N TYR A 385 13.71 -4.39 21.94
CA TYR A 385 13.37 -5.44 22.91
C TYR A 385 14.41 -6.57 22.99
N LEU A 386 15.00 -7.01 21.87
CA LEU A 386 15.94 -8.15 21.85
C LEU A 386 17.41 -7.74 22.04
N LYS A 387 17.80 -6.53 21.62
CA LYS A 387 19.20 -6.05 21.72
C LYS A 387 19.41 -4.99 22.80
N GLY A 388 18.36 -4.38 23.34
CA GLY A 388 18.46 -3.23 24.25
C GLY A 388 19.06 -1.98 23.58
N THR A 389 18.86 -1.82 22.27
CA THR A 389 19.44 -0.71 21.46
C THR A 389 18.36 0.16 20.80
N GLY A 390 18.78 1.27 20.19
CA GLY A 390 17.84 2.21 19.56
C GLY A 390 17.00 3.03 20.55
N PRO A 391 15.99 3.77 20.05
CA PRO A 391 15.01 4.46 20.87
C PRO A 391 13.92 3.49 21.38
N ASP A 392 13.18 3.90 22.41
CA ASP A 392 11.89 3.31 22.76
C ASP A 392 10.90 3.51 21.58
N PRO A 393 10.29 2.44 21.02
CA PRO A 393 9.35 2.53 19.90
C PRO A 393 7.95 3.01 20.31
N GLY A 394 7.62 2.98 21.60
CA GLY A 394 6.37 3.43 22.22
C GLY A 394 5.11 2.63 21.86
N THR A 395 4.05 2.81 22.65
CA THR A 395 2.70 2.25 22.40
C THR A 395 1.89 3.01 21.34
N THR A 396 2.56 3.73 20.44
CA THR A 396 1.91 4.71 19.54
C THR A 396 0.95 4.05 18.56
N PHE A 397 -0.05 4.82 18.11
CA PHE A 397 -0.83 4.47 16.92
C PHE A 397 -0.38 5.30 15.71
N GLU A 398 0.05 4.63 14.65
CA GLU A 398 0.46 5.23 13.38
C GLU A 398 -0.52 4.85 12.26
N PHE A 399 -0.93 5.80 11.43
CA PHE A 399 -1.74 5.54 10.23
C PHE A 399 -1.40 6.49 9.07
N PRO A 400 -1.64 6.09 7.81
CA PRO A 400 -1.37 6.93 6.65
C PRO A 400 -2.32 8.13 6.57
N GLU A 401 -1.82 9.34 6.32
CA GLU A 401 -2.64 10.54 6.18
C GLU A 401 -3.76 10.35 5.11
N PRO A 402 -5.02 10.70 5.42
CA PRO A 402 -6.12 10.66 4.47
C PRO A 402 -6.00 11.82 3.47
N ASN A 403 -5.23 11.65 2.39
CA ASN A 403 -5.01 12.69 1.37
C ASN A 403 -5.63 12.31 0.02
N ALA A 404 -6.75 12.94 -0.35
CA ALA A 404 -7.46 12.74 -1.62
C ALA A 404 -6.58 12.96 -2.87
N LEU A 405 -5.59 13.86 -2.78
CA LEU A 405 -4.61 14.11 -3.85
C LEU A 405 -3.72 12.91 -4.19
N ALA A 406 -3.52 11.96 -3.28
CA ALA A 406 -2.79 10.72 -3.57
C ALA A 406 -3.65 9.78 -4.43
N ALA A 407 -4.91 9.55 -4.05
CA ALA A 407 -5.85 8.66 -4.75
C ALA A 407 -6.10 9.08 -6.21
N GLY A 408 -6.07 10.39 -6.51
CA GLY A 408 -6.19 10.91 -7.88
C GLY A 408 -4.95 10.71 -8.77
N LEU A 409 -3.78 10.40 -8.20
CA LEU A 409 -2.51 10.26 -8.92
C LEU A 409 -2.01 8.81 -8.99
N THR A 410 -2.24 7.99 -7.96
CA THR A 410 -1.89 6.56 -7.96
C THR A 410 -2.58 5.78 -9.08
N ALA A 411 -3.77 6.22 -9.51
CA ALA A 411 -4.50 5.70 -10.66
C ALA A 411 -3.76 5.83 -12.02
N SER A 412 -2.59 6.46 -12.06
CA SER A 412 -1.81 6.71 -13.29
C SER A 412 -0.43 6.03 -13.35
N GLY A 413 -0.16 5.04 -12.50
CA GLY A 413 0.94 4.06 -12.70
C GLY A 413 2.36 4.63 -12.74
N GLY A 414 2.57 5.82 -12.18
CA GLY A 414 3.86 6.52 -12.18
C GLY A 414 4.66 6.26 -10.92
N ALA A 415 5.83 5.62 -11.03
CA ALA A 415 6.81 5.56 -9.96
C ALA A 415 7.37 6.98 -9.68
N GLY A 416 6.83 7.63 -8.65
CA GLY A 416 7.19 8.98 -8.26
C GLY A 416 6.53 9.33 -6.94
N GLY A 417 7.21 9.04 -5.83
CA GLY A 417 6.69 9.21 -4.48
C GLY A 417 6.23 10.65 -4.21
N ALA A 418 4.97 10.79 -3.83
CA ALA A 418 4.57 11.84 -2.91
C ALA A 418 4.99 11.37 -1.51
N ASP A 419 5.65 12.22 -0.71
CA ASP A 419 6.00 11.91 0.69
C ASP A 419 4.77 11.34 1.41
N GLU A 420 4.76 10.03 1.71
CA GLU A 420 3.61 9.36 2.34
C GLU A 420 3.55 9.73 3.83
N ARG A 421 2.97 10.91 4.08
CA ARG A 421 2.79 11.47 5.42
C ARG A 421 2.03 10.49 6.31
N THR A 422 2.58 10.23 7.50
CA THR A 422 1.99 9.40 8.54
C THR A 422 1.50 10.29 9.68
N SER A 423 0.28 10.04 10.13
CA SER A 423 -0.33 10.62 11.33
C SER A 423 -0.04 9.70 12.52
N THR A 424 0.39 10.26 13.65
CA THR A 424 0.78 9.51 14.86
C THR A 424 0.04 10.03 16.10
N LEU A 425 -0.48 9.10 16.90
CA LEU A 425 -1.08 9.31 18.22
C LEU A 425 -0.23 8.61 19.30
N PRO A 426 -0.25 9.09 20.56
CA PRO A 426 0.58 8.51 21.63
C PRO A 426 0.09 7.13 22.12
N ALA A 427 -1.15 6.76 21.80
CA ALA A 427 -1.68 5.40 21.92
C ALA A 427 -2.77 5.13 20.87
N TYR A 428 -3.18 3.87 20.72
CA TYR A 428 -4.39 3.52 19.99
C TYR A 428 -5.64 4.04 20.74
N PRO A 429 -6.67 4.57 20.04
CA PRO A 429 -7.84 5.10 20.72
C PRO A 429 -8.54 4.02 21.56
N GLY A 430 -8.89 4.37 22.79
CA GLY A 430 -9.43 3.43 23.78
C GLY A 430 -8.38 2.68 24.63
N LEU A 431 -7.10 2.65 24.24
CA LEU A 431 -6.02 2.05 25.04
C LEU A 431 -5.32 3.07 25.95
N ALA A 432 -4.66 2.57 27.00
CA ALA A 432 -3.82 3.38 27.87
C ALA A 432 -2.61 3.96 27.10
N SER A 433 -2.23 5.20 27.42
CA SER A 433 -1.02 5.84 26.91
C SER A 433 0.00 6.00 28.03
N ALA A 434 1.26 5.65 27.80
CA ALA A 434 2.33 5.82 28.79
C ALA A 434 2.58 7.31 29.15
N ASP A 435 2.58 8.18 28.13
CA ASP A 435 2.96 9.60 28.25
C ASP A 435 1.80 10.60 28.42
N GLY A 436 0.55 10.15 28.60
CA GLY A 436 -0.58 11.07 28.61
C GLY A 436 -1.97 10.45 28.80
N PRO A 437 -3.05 11.22 28.59
CA PRO A 437 -4.39 10.67 28.58
C PRO A 437 -4.58 9.71 27.39
N THR A 438 -5.36 8.65 27.58
CA THR A 438 -5.89 7.81 26.51
C THR A 438 -6.50 8.68 25.41
N PRO A 439 -6.09 8.51 24.13
CA PRO A 439 -6.76 9.16 23.02
C PRO A 439 -8.20 8.67 22.88
N GLU A 440 -9.13 9.59 22.75
CA GLU A 440 -10.54 9.30 22.46
C GLU A 440 -10.88 9.77 21.04
N ALA A 441 -11.67 8.98 20.32
CA ALA A 441 -12.20 9.38 19.02
C ALA A 441 -13.35 10.37 19.20
N THR A 442 -13.29 11.51 18.50
CA THR A 442 -14.42 12.44 18.46
C THR A 442 -15.42 11.94 17.42
N VAL A 443 -16.56 11.44 17.88
CA VAL A 443 -17.66 10.99 17.00
C VAL A 443 -18.51 12.19 16.59
N GLY A 444 -18.74 12.33 15.29
CA GLY A 444 -19.59 13.37 14.71
C GLY A 444 -20.76 12.79 13.92
N ASP A 445 -21.96 13.20 14.27
CA ASP A 445 -23.20 12.75 13.61
C ASP A 445 -23.39 13.42 12.24
N MET A 446 -23.65 12.62 11.21
CA MET A 446 -24.05 13.09 9.89
C MET A 446 -25.48 12.60 9.55
N PRO A 447 -26.50 13.48 9.52
CA PRO A 447 -27.88 13.11 9.21
C PRO A 447 -28.02 12.38 7.87
N LEU A 448 -28.66 11.20 7.92
CA LEU A 448 -29.00 10.43 6.74
C LEU A 448 -30.36 10.85 6.17
N SER A 449 -30.48 10.74 4.86
CA SER A 449 -31.70 11.04 4.10
C SER A 449 -31.97 10.00 3.02
N GLY A 450 -33.25 9.76 2.73
CA GLY A 450 -33.69 8.81 1.71
C GLY A 450 -35.20 8.57 1.79
N PRO A 451 -35.75 7.67 0.95
CA PRO A 451 -37.13 7.22 1.08
C PRO A 451 -37.36 6.54 2.44
N PRO A 452 -38.52 6.73 3.10
CA PRO A 452 -38.78 6.17 4.44
C PRO A 452 -38.83 4.64 4.45
N ALA A 453 -39.14 4.02 3.31
CA ALA A 453 -38.95 2.61 3.05
C ALA A 453 -38.58 2.40 1.57
N GLN A 454 -37.70 1.44 1.32
CA GLN A 454 -37.29 0.93 0.02
C GLN A 454 -37.49 -0.59 0.03
N PHE A 455 -37.63 -1.20 -1.14
CA PHE A 455 -37.70 -2.67 -1.27
C PHE A 455 -36.48 -3.17 -2.04
N ALA A 456 -35.80 -4.16 -1.48
CA ALA A 456 -34.61 -4.79 -2.04
C ALA A 456 -34.88 -6.30 -2.16
N VAL A 457 -34.68 -6.85 -3.36
CA VAL A 457 -35.05 -8.22 -3.71
C VAL A 457 -33.83 -9.11 -3.82
N ASN A 458 -33.71 -10.09 -2.93
CA ASN A 458 -32.82 -11.22 -3.13
C ASN A 458 -33.36 -12.06 -4.31
N PRO A 459 -32.61 -12.23 -5.42
CA PRO A 459 -33.02 -13.05 -6.54
C PRO A 459 -32.90 -14.55 -6.21
N ALA A 460 -33.63 -15.39 -6.95
CA ALA A 460 -33.53 -16.84 -6.80
C ALA A 460 -32.10 -17.32 -7.11
N GLY A 461 -31.53 -18.13 -6.22
CA GLY A 461 -30.13 -18.57 -6.27
C GLY A 461 -29.09 -17.49 -5.92
N GLY A 462 -29.51 -16.31 -5.44
CA GLY A 462 -28.60 -15.21 -5.09
C GLY A 462 -27.87 -14.58 -6.29
N LEU A 463 -28.35 -14.80 -7.52
CA LEU A 463 -27.71 -14.34 -8.76
C LEU A 463 -28.64 -13.49 -9.65
N PRO A 464 -28.13 -12.45 -10.35
CA PRO A 464 -26.77 -11.94 -10.29
C PRO A 464 -26.47 -11.26 -8.95
N ALA A 465 -25.23 -11.37 -8.48
CA ALA A 465 -24.74 -10.76 -7.25
C ALA A 465 -23.94 -9.48 -7.51
N ALA A 466 -23.95 -8.55 -6.55
CA ALA A 466 -23.07 -7.38 -6.55
C ALA A 466 -21.59 -7.78 -6.42
N ILE A 467 -20.67 -7.03 -7.05
CA ILE A 467 -19.21 -7.26 -6.94
C ILE A 467 -18.58 -6.03 -6.28
N SER A 468 -18.56 -6.02 -4.95
CA SER A 468 -18.02 -4.90 -4.15
C SER A 468 -16.50 -4.92 -4.07
N THR A 469 -15.92 -6.10 -3.83
CA THR A 469 -14.47 -6.34 -3.76
C THR A 469 -14.10 -7.62 -4.51
N ILE A 470 -12.82 -7.72 -4.90
CA ILE A 470 -12.22 -8.93 -5.47
C ILE A 470 -10.82 -9.06 -4.85
N PRO A 471 -10.49 -10.20 -4.21
CA PRO A 471 -9.15 -10.47 -3.69
C PRO A 471 -8.04 -10.17 -4.69
N GLY A 472 -6.98 -9.50 -4.24
CA GLY A 472 -5.84 -9.06 -5.05
C GLY A 472 -6.12 -8.00 -6.15
N LEU A 473 -7.37 -7.56 -6.35
CA LEU A 473 -7.77 -6.66 -7.44
C LEU A 473 -8.63 -5.47 -7.00
N SER A 474 -8.97 -5.34 -5.72
CA SER A 474 -9.93 -4.34 -5.21
C SER A 474 -9.52 -2.89 -5.56
N ALA A 475 -8.24 -2.56 -5.34
CA ALA A 475 -7.66 -1.24 -5.63
C ALA A 475 -7.70 -0.86 -7.12
N GLY A 476 -7.79 -1.84 -8.03
CA GLY A 476 -7.91 -1.60 -9.47
C GLY A 476 -9.36 -1.49 -9.96
N LEU A 477 -10.32 -2.10 -9.26
CA LEU A 477 -11.70 -2.25 -9.74
C LEU A 477 -12.46 -0.91 -9.84
N SER A 478 -12.16 0.03 -8.94
CA SER A 478 -12.64 1.42 -8.98
C SER A 478 -12.29 2.14 -10.28
N SER A 479 -11.07 1.92 -10.80
CA SER A 479 -10.61 2.49 -12.08
C SER A 479 -11.31 1.87 -13.29
N LEU A 480 -11.56 0.55 -13.25
CA LEU A 480 -12.28 -0.19 -14.30
C LEU A 480 -13.76 0.21 -14.40
N GLY A 481 -14.39 0.59 -13.28
CA GLY A 481 -15.75 1.13 -13.26
C GLY A 481 -15.93 2.40 -14.11
N GLY A 482 -14.86 3.18 -14.32
CA GLY A 482 -14.86 4.31 -15.25
C GLY A 482 -14.79 3.93 -16.73
N ALA A 483 -14.20 2.76 -17.06
CA ALA A 483 -13.96 2.33 -18.43
C ALA A 483 -15.14 1.57 -19.07
N LEU A 484 -15.99 0.93 -18.26
CA LEU A 484 -17.11 0.08 -18.74
C LEU A 484 -18.48 0.77 -18.75
N GLY A 485 -18.55 2.04 -18.32
CA GLY A 485 -19.80 2.77 -18.11
C GLY A 485 -20.27 2.68 -16.67
N ALA A 486 -20.74 3.81 -16.13
CA ALA A 486 -20.89 4.00 -14.69
C ALA A 486 -21.88 3.03 -14.01
N GLY A 487 -21.47 2.49 -12.86
CA GLY A 487 -22.34 1.89 -11.85
C GLY A 487 -22.82 0.45 -12.07
N ALA A 488 -22.62 -0.14 -13.26
CA ALA A 488 -23.26 -1.40 -13.65
C ALA A 488 -22.87 -2.69 -12.88
N PHE A 489 -21.89 -2.63 -11.95
CA PHE A 489 -21.30 -3.81 -11.30
C PHE A 489 -21.15 -3.74 -9.77
N LEU A 490 -21.29 -2.56 -9.15
CA LEU A 490 -21.04 -2.38 -7.70
C LEU A 490 -22.28 -2.69 -6.83
N ASP A 491 -23.45 -2.20 -7.22
CA ASP A 491 -24.73 -2.45 -6.56
C ASP A 491 -25.85 -2.53 -7.59
N ILE A 492 -26.73 -3.52 -7.46
CA ILE A 492 -27.75 -3.81 -8.47
C ILE A 492 -29.06 -3.09 -8.11
N PRO A 493 -29.61 -2.22 -8.99
CA PRO A 493 -30.89 -1.55 -8.75
C PRO A 493 -32.03 -2.56 -8.53
N GLY A 494 -32.82 -2.34 -7.47
CA GLY A 494 -33.87 -3.29 -7.05
C GLY A 494 -33.39 -4.45 -6.19
N GLN A 495 -32.08 -4.70 -6.09
CA GLN A 495 -31.47 -5.56 -5.06
C GLN A 495 -30.85 -4.76 -3.91
N SER A 496 -30.91 -3.42 -3.96
CA SER A 496 -30.20 -2.54 -3.02
C SER A 496 -31.05 -1.32 -2.63
N ALA A 497 -30.94 -0.90 -1.37
CA ALA A 497 -31.54 0.33 -0.83
C ALA A 497 -30.44 1.37 -0.57
N PHE A 498 -30.69 2.64 -0.88
CA PHE A 498 -29.70 3.72 -0.87
C PHE A 498 -30.10 4.88 0.04
N PHE A 499 -29.18 5.36 0.87
CA PHE A 499 -29.37 6.48 1.79
C PHE A 499 -28.15 7.41 1.74
N ARG A 500 -28.33 8.73 1.89
CA ARG A 500 -27.25 9.72 1.72
C ARG A 500 -27.24 10.81 2.77
N THR A 501 -26.05 11.29 3.13
CA THR A 501 -25.87 12.56 3.83
C THR A 501 -26.14 13.75 2.91
N SER A 502 -26.25 14.95 3.46
CA SER A 502 -26.04 16.17 2.66
C SER A 502 -24.56 16.33 2.25
N PRO A 503 -24.25 17.11 1.20
CA PRO A 503 -22.88 17.48 0.85
C PRO A 503 -22.15 18.22 1.98
N ARG A 504 -20.86 17.96 2.13
CA ARG A 504 -20.01 18.59 3.14
C ARG A 504 -19.69 20.05 2.83
N GLU A 505 -19.94 20.94 3.79
CA GLU A 505 -19.46 22.33 3.76
C GLU A 505 -17.97 22.45 4.17
N SER A 506 -17.45 21.47 4.90
CA SER A 506 -16.07 21.36 5.36
C SER A 506 -15.57 19.92 5.24
N SER A 507 -14.31 19.77 4.84
CA SER A 507 -13.64 18.47 4.81
C SER A 507 -13.51 17.87 6.21
N ILE A 508 -13.51 16.54 6.29
CA ILE A 508 -13.45 15.80 7.55
C ILE A 508 -12.70 14.48 7.37
N ASP A 509 -11.83 14.18 8.33
CA ASP A 509 -10.96 13.00 8.33
C ASP A 509 -11.60 11.91 9.17
N ILE A 510 -12.16 10.92 8.48
CA ILE A 510 -12.81 9.76 9.06
C ILE A 510 -11.73 8.73 9.38
N VAL A 511 -11.66 8.32 10.63
CA VAL A 511 -10.69 7.32 11.13
C VAL A 511 -11.43 6.45 12.15
N GLY A 512 -11.54 5.14 11.89
CA GLY A 512 -12.28 4.19 12.73
C GLY A 512 -13.56 3.64 12.08
N ALA A 513 -14.37 2.90 12.86
CA ALA A 513 -15.61 2.27 12.41
C ALA A 513 -16.81 3.23 12.39
N VAL A 514 -17.50 3.34 11.25
CA VAL A 514 -18.71 4.19 11.11
C VAL A 514 -19.95 3.38 11.52
N GLN A 515 -20.81 3.94 12.37
CA GLN A 515 -22.02 3.27 12.84
C GLN A 515 -23.28 3.93 12.25
N SER A 516 -24.39 3.17 12.19
CA SER A 516 -25.70 3.66 11.73
C SER A 516 -26.83 2.84 12.36
N GLN A 517 -28.04 3.40 12.40
CA GLN A 517 -29.26 2.60 12.59
C GLN A 517 -30.02 2.44 11.28
N VAL A 518 -30.60 1.27 11.07
CA VAL A 518 -31.46 0.94 9.92
C VAL A 518 -32.76 0.26 10.39
N LEU A 519 -33.79 0.29 9.55
CA LEU A 519 -35.00 -0.49 9.73
C LEU A 519 -35.01 -1.62 8.71
N VAL A 520 -35.24 -2.86 9.14
CA VAL A 520 -35.35 -4.02 8.23
C VAL A 520 -36.58 -4.86 8.57
N ALA A 521 -37.31 -5.30 7.55
CA ALA A 521 -38.40 -6.26 7.66
C ALA A 521 -38.30 -7.33 6.58
N SER A 522 -38.72 -8.54 6.93
CA SER A 522 -38.69 -9.71 6.04
C SER A 522 -39.92 -10.59 6.24
N PRO A 523 -40.58 -11.07 5.16
CA PRO A 523 -41.71 -12.00 5.28
C PRO A 523 -41.31 -13.37 5.86
N THR A 524 -40.01 -13.70 5.92
CA THR A 524 -39.50 -14.94 6.55
C THR A 524 -39.12 -14.74 8.03
N GLY A 525 -39.15 -13.52 8.55
CA GLY A 525 -38.60 -13.19 9.88
C GLY A 525 -37.07 -13.13 9.93
N SER A 526 -36.39 -13.27 8.79
CA SER A 526 -34.93 -13.27 8.68
C SER A 526 -34.42 -12.60 7.39
N ALA A 527 -33.21 -12.07 7.40
CA ALA A 527 -32.57 -11.50 6.22
C ALA A 527 -31.05 -11.71 6.24
N VAL A 528 -30.44 -11.70 5.06
CA VAL A 528 -29.00 -11.47 4.91
C VAL A 528 -28.86 -10.22 4.05
N LEU A 529 -28.08 -9.25 4.53
CA LEU A 529 -27.83 -7.97 3.87
C LEU A 529 -26.34 -7.64 3.89
N PHE A 530 -25.93 -6.75 3.01
CA PHE A 530 -24.54 -6.28 2.88
C PHE A 530 -24.54 -4.75 2.93
N ALA A 531 -24.15 -4.20 4.07
CA ALA A 531 -23.99 -2.76 4.27
C ALA A 531 -22.65 -2.29 3.68
N LYS A 532 -22.69 -1.15 2.98
CA LYS A 532 -21.54 -0.58 2.25
C LYS A 532 -21.57 0.94 2.40
N LEU A 533 -20.40 1.55 2.53
CA LEU A 533 -20.26 3.01 2.59
C LEU A 533 -19.52 3.51 1.36
N TYR A 534 -20.06 4.51 0.68
CA TYR A 534 -19.43 5.14 -0.47
C TYR A 534 -19.21 6.63 -0.25
N ASP A 535 -18.05 7.14 -0.69
CA ASP A 535 -17.88 8.55 -1.02
C ASP A 535 -18.50 8.84 -2.38
N THR A 536 -19.26 9.93 -2.51
CA THR A 536 -20.01 10.29 -3.72
C THR A 536 -19.98 11.80 -3.99
N THR A 537 -19.96 12.16 -5.28
CA THR A 537 -20.11 13.55 -5.76
C THR A 537 -21.27 13.64 -6.76
N GLU A 538 -21.67 14.85 -7.16
CA GLU A 538 -22.75 15.03 -8.15
C GLU A 538 -22.43 14.50 -9.56
N SER A 539 -21.14 14.33 -9.89
CA SER A 539 -20.68 14.01 -11.26
C SER A 539 -19.65 12.89 -11.37
N GLY A 540 -19.10 12.40 -10.25
CA GLY A 540 -18.13 11.30 -10.22
C GLY A 540 -18.76 9.93 -9.95
N SER A 541 -17.99 8.87 -10.22
CA SER A 541 -18.32 7.52 -9.77
C SER A 541 -18.25 7.42 -8.24
N PRO A 542 -19.09 6.58 -7.60
CA PRO A 542 -18.99 6.31 -6.16
C PRO A 542 -17.73 5.49 -5.84
N THR A 543 -17.05 5.83 -4.75
CA THR A 543 -15.84 5.13 -4.26
C THR A 543 -16.18 4.38 -2.98
N LEU A 544 -16.01 3.05 -2.95
CA LEU A 544 -16.25 2.22 -1.78
C LEU A 544 -15.23 2.54 -0.67
N LEU A 545 -15.67 2.64 0.57
CA LEU A 545 -14.86 2.93 1.75
C LEU A 545 -14.92 1.75 2.74
N GLY A 546 -13.78 1.35 3.30
CA GLY A 546 -13.66 0.29 4.32
C GLY A 546 -13.91 -1.15 3.83
N GLY A 547 -14.94 -1.36 3.00
CA GLY A 547 -15.29 -2.66 2.42
C GLY A 547 -16.78 -2.94 2.54
N VAL A 548 -17.12 -4.17 2.90
CA VAL A 548 -18.51 -4.65 3.06
C VAL A 548 -18.71 -5.10 4.51
N ALA A 549 -19.82 -4.69 5.13
CA ALA A 549 -20.32 -5.21 6.40
C ALA A 549 -21.47 -6.19 6.13
N PRO A 550 -21.26 -7.51 6.27
CA PRO A 550 -22.34 -8.49 6.20
C PRO A 550 -23.20 -8.46 7.46
N LEU A 551 -24.51 -8.61 7.28
CA LEU A 551 -25.51 -8.58 8.34
C LEU A 551 -26.35 -9.86 8.25
N ARG A 552 -26.37 -10.71 9.28
CA ARG A 552 -27.39 -11.75 9.43
C ARG A 552 -28.44 -11.32 10.45
N LEU A 553 -29.67 -11.22 9.98
CA LEU A 553 -30.79 -10.69 10.76
C LEU A 553 -31.83 -11.79 11.01
N SER A 554 -32.32 -11.84 12.23
CA SER A 554 -33.39 -12.74 12.68
C SER A 554 -34.40 -11.98 13.55
N GLY A 555 -35.54 -12.60 13.89
CA GLY A 555 -36.60 -11.96 14.68
C GLY A 555 -37.33 -10.80 13.97
N LEU A 556 -37.10 -10.60 12.67
CA LEU A 556 -37.57 -9.43 11.94
C LEU A 556 -39.09 -9.36 11.83
N ALA A 557 -39.63 -8.14 11.87
CA ALA A 557 -41.03 -7.88 11.56
C ALA A 557 -41.36 -8.29 10.11
N THR A 558 -42.60 -8.76 9.88
CA THR A 558 -43.12 -9.10 8.55
C THR A 558 -43.73 -7.90 7.81
N ASP A 559 -43.85 -6.75 8.48
CA ASP A 559 -44.32 -5.47 7.92
C ASP A 559 -43.24 -4.40 8.15
N PRO A 560 -42.68 -3.76 7.11
CA PRO A 560 -41.64 -2.73 7.27
C PRO A 560 -42.09 -1.49 8.04
N ARG A 561 -43.40 -1.29 8.25
CA ARG A 561 -43.93 -0.20 9.09
C ARG A 561 -43.91 -0.54 10.59
N GLN A 562 -43.50 -1.76 10.93
CA GLN A 562 -43.40 -2.32 12.29
C GLN A 562 -41.97 -2.84 12.56
N ALA A 563 -41.01 -2.53 11.70
CA ALA A 563 -39.60 -2.83 11.93
C ALA A 563 -39.06 -1.98 13.10
N GLU A 564 -38.26 -2.60 13.97
CA GLU A 564 -37.54 -1.91 15.02
C GLU A 564 -36.17 -1.42 14.50
N PRO A 565 -35.54 -0.41 15.12
CA PRO A 565 -34.18 0.02 14.79
C PRO A 565 -33.17 -1.09 15.06
N ILE A 566 -32.28 -1.29 14.10
CA ILE A 566 -31.16 -2.24 14.17
C ILE A 566 -29.88 -1.41 14.05
N ASP A 567 -29.05 -1.42 15.09
CA ASP A 567 -27.70 -0.86 15.03
C ASP A 567 -26.84 -1.70 14.06
N ILE A 568 -26.06 -1.04 13.22
CA ILE A 568 -25.10 -1.67 12.31
C ILE A 568 -23.77 -0.93 12.35
N THR A 569 -22.68 -1.69 12.21
CA THR A 569 -21.31 -1.18 12.18
C THR A 569 -20.69 -1.42 10.81
N LEU A 570 -20.07 -0.41 10.22
CA LEU A 570 -19.37 -0.51 8.94
C LEU A 570 -17.89 -0.80 9.19
N PRO A 571 -17.17 -1.46 8.26
CA PRO A 571 -15.76 -1.74 8.43
C PRO A 571 -15.00 -0.43 8.61
N ALA A 572 -14.05 -0.43 9.54
CA ALA A 572 -13.25 0.76 9.81
C ALA A 572 -12.44 1.21 8.58
N LEU A 573 -12.12 2.49 8.55
CA LEU A 573 -11.48 3.12 7.40
C LEU A 573 -10.64 4.33 7.80
N VAL A 574 -9.81 4.79 6.86
CA VAL A 574 -9.09 6.07 6.94
C VAL A 574 -9.35 6.84 5.64
N HIS A 575 -10.17 7.88 5.69
CA HIS A 575 -10.60 8.61 4.49
C HIS A 575 -10.87 10.09 4.77
N ARG A 576 -10.53 10.97 3.82
CA ARG A 576 -10.87 12.40 3.87
C ARG A 576 -12.06 12.64 2.96
N LEU A 577 -13.21 12.89 3.57
CA LEU A 577 -14.42 13.29 2.88
C LEU A 577 -14.30 14.78 2.55
N GLU A 578 -14.12 15.10 1.27
CA GLU A 578 -13.81 16.46 0.81
C GLU A 578 -15.02 17.40 0.75
N VAL A 579 -14.78 18.70 0.58
CA VAL A 579 -15.84 19.70 0.44
C VAL A 579 -16.70 19.43 -0.80
N GLY A 580 -18.02 19.41 -0.64
CA GLY A 580 -18.99 19.07 -1.69
C GLY A 580 -19.24 17.57 -1.88
N HIS A 581 -18.48 16.69 -1.22
CA HIS A 581 -18.73 15.25 -1.23
C HIS A 581 -19.86 14.87 -0.26
N SER A 582 -20.50 13.73 -0.49
CA SER A 582 -21.57 13.15 0.36
C SER A 582 -21.32 11.67 0.61
N LEU A 583 -21.53 11.20 1.84
CA LEU A 583 -21.53 9.77 2.11
C LEU A 583 -22.84 9.12 1.66
N MET A 584 -22.74 7.92 1.10
CA MET A 584 -23.88 7.09 0.73
C MET A 584 -23.77 5.73 1.42
N LEU A 585 -24.72 5.44 2.31
CA LEU A 585 -24.95 4.12 2.87
C LEU A 585 -25.82 3.31 1.88
N VAL A 586 -25.37 2.10 1.56
CA VAL A 586 -26.11 1.14 0.73
C VAL A 586 -26.30 -0.15 1.52
N LEU A 587 -27.48 -0.77 1.39
CA LEU A 587 -27.72 -2.14 1.85
C LEU A 587 -28.17 -2.97 0.64
N SER A 588 -27.33 -3.90 0.17
CA SER A 588 -27.66 -4.86 -0.89
C SER A 588 -28.09 -6.22 -0.33
N THR A 589 -28.90 -6.97 -1.07
CA THR A 589 -29.31 -8.35 -0.70
C THR A 589 -28.33 -9.41 -1.16
N THR A 590 -27.41 -9.07 -2.07
CA THR A 590 -26.40 -9.97 -2.63
C THR A 590 -25.02 -9.35 -2.54
N ASP A 591 -24.01 -10.22 -2.43
CA ASP A 591 -22.61 -9.88 -2.66
C ASP A 591 -21.84 -11.14 -3.13
N GLN A 592 -20.92 -10.97 -4.08
CA GLN A 592 -20.15 -12.08 -4.65
C GLN A 592 -19.09 -12.64 -3.68
N GLY A 593 -18.66 -11.86 -2.68
CA GLY A 593 -17.72 -12.30 -1.63
C GLY A 593 -18.31 -13.29 -0.61
N TYR A 594 -19.64 -13.29 -0.45
CA TYR A 594 -20.32 -13.86 0.72
C TYR A 594 -21.49 -14.79 0.37
N SER A 595 -21.89 -15.69 1.27
CA SER A 595 -23.12 -16.49 1.13
C SER A 595 -24.36 -15.59 1.12
N SER A 596 -25.20 -15.72 0.09
CA SER A 596 -26.52 -15.09 0.03
C SER A 596 -27.61 -16.18 -0.04
N PRO A 597 -28.83 -15.96 0.48
CA PRO A 597 -29.88 -16.97 0.46
C PRO A 597 -30.24 -17.40 -0.97
N ILE A 598 -30.51 -18.69 -1.17
CA ILE A 598 -30.92 -19.22 -2.48
C ILE A 598 -32.42 -19.00 -2.76
N GLU A 599 -33.22 -18.73 -1.74
CA GLU A 599 -34.66 -18.48 -1.89
C GLU A 599 -34.95 -17.00 -2.23
N PRO A 600 -35.82 -16.72 -3.23
CA PRO A 600 -36.15 -15.36 -3.60
C PRO A 600 -37.03 -14.69 -2.54
N VAL A 601 -36.61 -13.53 -2.05
CA VAL A 601 -37.32 -12.78 -1.00
C VAL A 601 -37.15 -11.27 -1.21
N ALA A 602 -38.19 -10.50 -0.91
CA ALA A 602 -38.16 -9.04 -0.94
C ALA A 602 -38.14 -8.51 0.50
N TYR A 603 -37.05 -7.86 0.89
CA TYR A 603 -36.93 -7.18 2.18
C TYR A 603 -37.41 -5.73 2.06
N GLY A 604 -38.03 -5.22 3.13
CA GLY A 604 -38.25 -3.79 3.30
C GLY A 604 -37.11 -3.19 4.11
N ILE A 605 -36.46 -2.14 3.60
CA ILE A 605 -35.30 -1.47 4.22
C ILE A 605 -35.60 0.03 4.35
N GLY A 606 -35.34 0.62 5.52
CA GLY A 606 -35.59 2.03 5.80
C GLY A 606 -34.63 2.60 6.85
N LEU A 607 -34.95 3.78 7.36
CA LEU A 607 -34.20 4.46 8.43
C LEU A 607 -35.16 4.88 9.55
N PRO A 608 -34.73 4.84 10.83
CA PRO A 608 -35.50 5.46 11.91
C PRO A 608 -35.55 6.99 11.75
N SER A 609 -36.52 7.61 12.42
CA SER A 609 -36.70 9.07 12.37
C SER A 609 -35.51 9.78 13.02
N GLY A 610 -34.75 10.55 12.24
CA GLY A 610 -33.53 11.23 12.70
C GLY A 610 -32.25 10.39 12.63
N ALA A 611 -32.23 9.30 11.83
CA ALA A 611 -31.04 8.48 11.62
C ALA A 611 -29.81 9.30 11.17
N VAL A 612 -28.64 8.89 11.65
CA VAL A 612 -27.33 9.49 11.36
C VAL A 612 -26.34 8.40 10.98
N LEU A 613 -25.27 8.76 10.27
CA LEU A 613 -23.99 8.06 10.37
C LEU A 613 -23.24 8.66 11.56
N SER A 614 -22.84 7.82 12.52
CA SER A 614 -21.95 8.20 13.61
C SER A 614 -20.52 8.02 13.12
N VAL A 615 -19.82 9.12 12.84
CA VAL A 615 -18.53 9.11 12.13
C VAL A 615 -17.38 9.43 13.09
N PRO A 616 -16.47 8.48 13.39
CA PRO A 616 -15.33 8.73 14.26
C PRO A 616 -14.23 9.54 13.54
N THR A 617 -13.57 10.41 14.30
CA THR A 617 -12.46 11.26 13.85
C THR A 617 -11.38 11.32 14.93
N VAL A 618 -10.11 11.42 14.54
CA VAL A 618 -8.98 11.61 15.48
C VAL A 618 -8.02 12.70 14.97
N SER A 619 -7.38 13.42 15.88
CA SER A 619 -6.37 14.44 15.56
C SER A 619 -4.96 13.96 15.91
N GLY A 620 -4.27 13.36 14.94
CA GLY A 620 -2.86 12.95 15.11
C GLY A 620 -1.86 14.09 14.90
N THR A 621 -0.64 13.91 15.41
CA THR A 621 0.51 14.73 14.97
C THR A 621 1.10 14.13 13.71
N VAL A 622 1.47 14.95 12.73
CA VAL A 622 2.01 14.45 11.46
C VAL A 622 3.52 14.53 11.46
N ALA A 623 4.19 13.39 11.23
CA ALA A 623 5.64 13.34 11.13
C ALA A 623 6.15 14.27 10.01
N ALA A 624 7.21 15.03 10.30
CA ALA A 624 7.78 16.01 9.38
C ALA A 624 8.80 15.36 8.41
N SER A 625 8.36 14.33 7.67
CA SER A 625 9.11 13.81 6.51
C SER A 625 9.09 14.82 5.35
N GLY A 626 10.16 14.79 4.55
CA GLY A 626 10.36 15.65 3.38
C GLY A 626 11.34 16.81 3.60
N GLN A 627 12.33 16.93 2.72
CA GLN A 627 13.19 18.12 2.63
C GLN A 627 12.32 19.35 2.31
N PRO A 628 12.34 20.42 3.10
CA PRO A 628 11.33 21.48 3.00
C PRO A 628 11.38 22.15 1.62
N ALA A 629 10.23 22.18 0.93
CA ALA A 629 10.13 22.48 -0.50
C ALA A 629 10.75 23.83 -0.95
N TRP A 630 10.97 24.77 -0.02
CA TRP A 630 11.73 26.00 -0.30
C TRP A 630 13.17 25.73 -0.76
N LEU A 631 13.79 24.59 -0.40
CA LEU A 631 15.12 24.19 -0.87
C LEU A 631 15.11 23.86 -2.38
N LEU A 632 14.12 23.12 -2.86
CA LEU A 632 13.93 22.85 -4.29
C LEU A 632 13.63 24.16 -5.04
N PHE A 633 12.77 25.02 -4.49
CA PHE A 633 12.49 26.34 -5.03
C PHE A 633 13.75 27.22 -5.10
N ALA A 634 14.57 27.24 -4.04
CA ALA A 634 15.83 27.97 -4.01
C ALA A 634 16.84 27.44 -5.04
N GLY A 635 16.91 26.12 -5.23
CA GLY A 635 17.70 25.48 -6.29
C GLY A 635 17.26 25.90 -7.70
N ILE A 636 15.95 25.93 -7.96
CA ILE A 636 15.37 26.42 -9.22
C ILE A 636 15.69 27.90 -9.44
N VAL A 637 15.51 28.75 -8.42
CA VAL A 637 15.81 30.19 -8.48
C VAL A 637 17.30 30.43 -8.75
N ALA A 638 18.20 29.68 -8.10
CA ALA A 638 19.64 29.75 -8.34
C ALA A 638 20.01 29.31 -9.77
N GLY A 639 19.42 28.21 -10.25
CA GLY A 639 19.61 27.72 -11.62
C GLY A 639 19.14 28.73 -12.68
N LEU A 640 17.96 29.32 -12.50
CA LEU A 640 17.43 30.39 -13.37
C LEU A 640 18.33 31.64 -13.33
N GLY A 641 18.86 32.00 -12.16
CA GLY A 641 19.84 33.09 -12.01
C GLY A 641 21.12 32.84 -12.83
N LEU A 642 21.69 31.63 -12.75
CA LEU A 642 22.87 31.24 -13.53
C LEU A 642 22.61 31.25 -15.04
N VAL A 643 21.45 30.76 -15.48
CA VAL A 643 21.02 30.83 -16.90
C VAL A 643 20.91 32.28 -17.37
N LEU A 644 20.31 33.17 -16.56
CA LEU A 644 20.13 34.58 -16.90
C LEU A 644 21.47 35.32 -16.97
N VAL A 645 22.40 35.05 -16.06
CA VAL A 645 23.80 35.54 -16.14
C VAL A 645 24.49 35.04 -17.41
N GLY A 646 24.31 33.77 -17.78
CA GLY A 646 24.84 33.19 -19.02
C GLY A 646 24.30 33.89 -20.28
N ILE A 647 22.99 34.16 -20.32
CA ILE A 647 22.33 34.91 -21.40
C ILE A 647 22.90 36.33 -21.50
N VAL A 648 22.98 37.07 -20.38
CA VAL A 648 23.54 38.44 -20.34
C VAL A 648 24.99 38.47 -20.83
N PHE A 649 25.83 37.52 -20.40
CA PHE A 649 27.22 37.43 -20.83
C PHE A 649 27.35 37.12 -22.33
N TRP A 650 26.51 36.22 -22.86
CA TRP A 650 26.46 35.87 -24.29
C TRP A 650 26.00 37.06 -25.15
N TRP A 651 24.94 37.77 -24.73
CA TRP A 651 24.43 38.96 -25.42
C TRP A 651 25.47 40.09 -25.41
N GLY A 652 26.12 40.33 -24.26
CA GLY A 652 27.21 41.29 -24.12
C GLY A 652 28.41 40.98 -25.01
N ARG A 653 28.75 39.70 -25.21
CA ARG A 653 29.79 39.27 -26.17
C ARG A 653 29.34 39.48 -27.62
N ARG A 654 28.08 39.14 -27.94
CA ARG A 654 27.52 39.21 -29.30
C ARG A 654 27.35 40.65 -29.80
N ASN A 655 26.99 41.59 -28.92
CA ASN A 655 26.88 43.01 -29.30
C ASN A 655 28.25 43.68 -29.51
N ARG A 656 29.29 43.36 -28.69
CA ARG A 656 30.66 43.84 -28.97
C ARG A 656 31.17 43.37 -30.33
N ALA A 657 30.87 42.14 -30.72
CA ALA A 657 31.26 41.58 -32.03
C ALA A 657 30.51 42.21 -33.23
N ARG A 658 29.43 42.97 -33.01
CA ARG A 658 28.67 43.68 -34.06
C ARG A 658 29.08 45.15 -34.23
N ALA A 659 29.92 45.68 -33.35
CA ALA A 659 30.27 47.11 -33.33
C ALA A 659 31.51 47.47 -34.17
N SER A 660 32.13 46.51 -34.87
CA SER A 660 33.47 46.69 -35.48
C SER A 660 33.58 46.30 -36.96
N THR A 661 32.46 46.28 -37.71
CA THR A 661 32.49 46.09 -39.17
C THR A 661 32.44 47.44 -39.88
N ILE A 662 33.60 47.97 -40.28
CA ILE A 662 33.70 49.14 -41.15
C ILE A 662 33.39 48.71 -42.59
N ASP A 663 32.49 49.44 -43.26
CA ASP A 663 32.14 49.26 -44.67
C ASP A 663 33.26 49.85 -45.57
N PRO A 664 34.03 49.02 -46.30
CA PRO A 664 35.24 49.48 -46.99
C PRO A 664 34.95 50.40 -48.18
N GLU A 665 33.73 50.39 -48.76
CA GLU A 665 33.39 51.30 -49.88
C GLU A 665 33.21 52.76 -49.44
N ILE A 666 33.10 53.03 -48.14
CA ILE A 666 32.93 54.37 -47.58
C ILE A 666 34.02 54.79 -46.58
N ALA A 667 35.10 54.00 -46.45
CA ALA A 667 36.18 54.28 -45.51
C ALA A 667 36.83 55.68 -45.67
N ASP A 668 36.92 56.17 -46.90
CA ASP A 668 37.53 57.48 -47.24
C ASP A 668 36.53 58.66 -47.30
N VAL A 669 35.27 58.46 -46.89
CA VAL A 669 34.20 59.47 -46.98
C VAL A 669 33.91 60.09 -45.60
N PRO A 670 34.31 61.36 -45.32
CA PRO A 670 34.20 61.97 -43.98
C PRO A 670 32.80 61.99 -43.36
N LEU A 671 31.73 62.05 -44.16
CA LEU A 671 30.37 61.96 -43.66
C LEU A 671 29.49 61.18 -44.64
N VAL A 672 28.85 60.13 -44.12
CA VAL A 672 27.85 59.32 -44.83
C VAL A 672 26.56 59.31 -44.02
N VAL A 673 25.50 59.87 -44.58
CA VAL A 673 24.14 59.83 -44.06
C VAL A 673 23.35 58.86 -44.93
N ARG A 674 22.76 57.81 -44.34
CA ARG A 674 21.95 56.79 -45.03
C ARG A 674 20.60 56.64 -44.28
N GLY A 675 19.49 56.87 -44.97
CA GLY A 675 18.11 56.57 -44.52
C GLY A 675 17.57 57.39 -43.32
N VAL A 676 18.15 58.54 -43.00
CA VAL A 676 17.88 59.20 -41.71
C VAL A 676 16.56 59.96 -41.72
N SER A 677 15.68 59.65 -40.77
CA SER A 677 14.40 60.33 -40.53
C SER A 677 14.32 60.88 -39.11
N LYS A 678 13.62 62.00 -38.92
CA LYS A 678 13.28 62.55 -37.60
C LYS A 678 11.82 62.93 -37.53
N THR A 679 11.15 62.40 -36.51
CA THR A 679 9.88 62.89 -35.99
C THR A 679 10.15 63.49 -34.61
N TYR A 680 9.55 64.65 -34.32
CA TYR A 680 9.56 65.22 -32.97
C TYR A 680 8.39 64.66 -32.12
N PRO A 681 8.39 64.81 -30.78
CA PRO A 681 7.38 64.19 -29.90
C PRO A 681 5.93 64.65 -30.13
N ASP A 682 5.75 65.78 -30.83
CA ASP A 682 4.48 66.32 -31.32
C ASP A 682 3.93 65.60 -32.58
N GLY A 683 4.67 64.62 -33.11
CA GLY A 683 4.35 63.92 -34.35
C GLY A 683 4.89 64.61 -35.62
N LEU A 684 5.56 65.76 -35.52
CA LEU A 684 6.07 66.48 -36.70
C LEU A 684 7.27 65.77 -37.31
N LYS A 685 7.06 65.15 -38.49
CA LYS A 685 8.11 64.48 -39.27
C LYS A 685 8.99 65.49 -40.01
N ALA A 686 9.91 66.12 -39.27
CA ALA A 686 10.77 67.19 -39.76
C ALA A 686 11.83 66.75 -40.79
N VAL A 687 12.20 65.46 -40.85
CA VAL A 687 13.06 64.89 -41.91
C VAL A 687 12.57 63.47 -42.23
N GLN A 688 12.56 63.09 -43.51
CA GLN A 688 12.25 61.74 -43.97
C GLN A 688 13.32 61.22 -44.93
N ASP A 689 13.82 60.02 -44.65
CA ASP A 689 14.66 59.17 -45.51
C ASP A 689 15.88 59.86 -46.15
N LEU A 690 16.48 60.81 -45.43
CA LEU A 690 17.56 61.63 -45.94
C LEU A 690 18.84 60.79 -46.08
N SER A 691 19.37 60.72 -47.31
CA SER A 691 20.63 60.06 -47.64
C SER A 691 21.53 60.99 -48.45
N PHE A 692 22.76 61.21 -48.00
CA PHE A 692 23.78 61.96 -48.74
C PHE A 692 25.20 61.61 -48.26
N GLN A 693 26.22 62.00 -49.03
CA GLN A 693 27.63 61.84 -48.69
C GLN A 693 28.34 63.18 -48.84
N VAL A 694 29.33 63.44 -47.99
CA VAL A 694 30.26 64.57 -48.14
C VAL A 694 31.68 64.00 -48.27
N ARG A 695 32.31 64.23 -49.43
CA ARG A 695 33.67 63.74 -49.72
C ARG A 695 34.73 64.75 -49.28
N HIS A 696 35.97 64.31 -49.17
CA HIS A 696 37.11 65.18 -48.84
C HIS A 696 37.17 66.40 -49.79
N GLY A 697 37.33 67.60 -49.21
CA GLY A 697 37.37 68.87 -49.94
C GLY A 697 36.02 69.41 -50.44
N GLN A 698 34.90 68.69 -50.23
CA GLN A 698 33.58 69.11 -50.69
C GLN A 698 32.86 70.00 -49.66
N VAL A 699 32.41 71.19 -50.08
CA VAL A 699 31.51 72.05 -49.28
C VAL A 699 30.07 71.80 -49.74
N VAL A 700 29.19 71.46 -48.80
CA VAL A 700 27.77 71.15 -49.07
C VAL A 700 26.87 72.12 -48.31
N GLY A 701 26.00 72.84 -49.03
CA GLY A 701 24.99 73.73 -48.46
C GLY A 701 23.58 73.16 -48.59
N LEU A 702 22.81 73.18 -47.50
CA LEU A 702 21.39 72.80 -47.50
C LEU A 702 20.53 74.04 -47.75
N LEU A 703 19.84 74.08 -48.90
CA LEU A 703 18.96 75.17 -49.31
C LEU A 703 17.49 74.68 -49.38
N GLY A 704 16.54 75.57 -49.12
CA GLY A 704 15.10 75.28 -49.14
C GLY A 704 14.30 76.22 -48.23
N PRO A 705 12.95 76.17 -48.26
CA PRO A 705 12.10 77.06 -47.48
C PRO A 705 12.23 76.84 -45.96
N ASN A 706 11.65 77.74 -45.17
CA ASN A 706 11.56 77.59 -43.71
C ASN A 706 10.66 76.40 -43.35
N GLY A 707 10.98 75.70 -42.26
CA GLY A 707 10.32 74.44 -41.87
C GLY A 707 10.83 73.18 -42.58
N ALA A 708 11.51 73.29 -43.74
CA ALA A 708 11.96 72.14 -44.55
C ALA A 708 13.19 71.37 -43.99
N GLY A 709 13.18 71.01 -42.70
CA GLY A 709 14.12 70.06 -42.09
C GLY A 709 15.59 70.48 -41.93
N LYS A 710 16.08 71.50 -42.65
CA LYS A 710 17.51 71.87 -42.77
C LYS A 710 18.31 71.84 -41.44
N THR A 711 17.83 72.55 -40.42
CA THR A 711 18.50 72.63 -39.10
C THR A 711 18.43 71.31 -38.34
N THR A 712 17.34 70.55 -38.50
CA THR A 712 17.20 69.19 -37.96
C THR A 712 18.21 68.25 -38.61
N ALA A 713 18.36 68.29 -39.94
CA ALA A 713 19.35 67.49 -40.66
C ALA A 713 20.80 67.78 -40.22
N LEU A 714 21.18 69.05 -40.05
CA LEU A 714 22.49 69.42 -39.52
C LEU A 714 22.71 68.95 -38.08
N ARG A 715 21.71 69.14 -37.19
CA ARG A 715 21.82 68.68 -35.79
C ARG A 715 21.93 67.16 -35.68
N MET A 716 21.22 66.39 -36.52
CA MET A 716 21.37 64.94 -36.58
C MET A 716 22.77 64.53 -37.07
N ALA A 717 23.30 65.17 -38.12
CA ALA A 717 24.64 64.90 -38.62
C ALA A 717 25.75 65.24 -37.59
N MET A 718 25.46 66.13 -36.63
CA MET A 718 26.33 66.45 -35.50
C MET A 718 26.06 65.61 -34.23
N GLY A 719 25.07 64.71 -34.24
CA GLY A 719 24.68 63.91 -33.05
C GLY A 719 24.02 64.71 -31.91
N LEU A 720 23.39 65.84 -32.21
CA LEU A 720 22.84 66.77 -31.21
C LEU A 720 21.34 66.59 -30.88
N ILE A 721 20.60 65.78 -31.64
CA ILE A 721 19.15 65.51 -31.49
C ILE A 721 18.75 64.11 -31.95
#